data_AF-A0A6G2V3T0-F1
#
_entry.id   AF-A0A6G2V3T0-F1
#
_cell.length_a   1.000
_cell.length_b   1.000
_cell.length_c   1.000
_cell.angle_alpha   90.00
_cell.angle_beta   90.00
_cell.angle_gamma   90.00
#
_symmetry.space_group_name_H-M   'P 1'
#
loop_
_entity.id
_entity.type
_entity.pdbx_description
1 polymer ?
#
loop_
_entity_poly.entity_id
_entity_poly.type
_entity_poly.pdbx_seq_one_letter_code
_entity_poly.pdbx_strand_id
1 'polypeptide(L)'
;MTPDERPLLIEPVVGWLPEVEPGLVQCVSVDLRGPLDARGDTDGDAWPYEEEELTFSVALEGAPHFVCEAIEDPGLVLHRFGGTYGPATFLVTAGPSAGPGVLRLTIFNQWGASVRKAELPCAITESAGPGAVVRGTVPPRRTSSAAPPGPPQPDASITIGSAGYDRAWAAWIADRLERRGVPVSHREWDPAPDEPLEEALGDLAASASGRVLLLLSDSFFQRGSRGHDDWNRALRDVVARAPDRFAAVSLTDSAPPGAAAVLGAADLTRVGADTAESRLLRRLGLPTGPRGSTARTGPRFPLDPPAVWGGVPRRNTRFTGRDEPLMAVYDLLRTAGTGHGRVVLHGMSGIGKTQLAAEYVYRFGADYDVVWWVPAERRATFRRQLANLAPELGLSTGAEYGERLRAVRDALRRGEPYARWLLVLDGADEPGQIEDLVPTGPGHVLITSRNPEWTAHGCTALDVPPYTIQESVAFVRRRAPRLTREEAARLAEALDGLPLLLDQTAGWLGESAMSVEEYIGLLEEGAEQDVVRVSADFPLAFQTAWSILLDRLRENAPEAVGLLHLCCFFAPGAVPVRLLGSVPPEVLPEGIARLMRDPALWNNAIRHLRQLSVIRVESRGADESVHLHRMVQQIIRKDLPEQERWALAEGAARALAAADPGDPSDPRHWPAYAALTTHLEWAEVMDSTDPRVHQLVLNCLRYMYL
;
A
#
# COMPACT_ATOMS: atom_id res chain seq x y z
N MET A 1 -1.92 1.14 -54.23
CA MET A 1 -3.24 1.16 -53.58
C MET A 1 -3.71 -0.28 -53.46
N THR A 2 -3.35 -0.87 -52.32
CA THR A 2 -3.72 -2.22 -51.86
C THR A 2 -4.95 -2.12 -50.94
N PRO A 3 -5.74 -3.19 -50.79
CA PRO A 3 -7.06 -3.12 -50.17
C PRO A 3 -6.98 -3.08 -48.63
N ASP A 4 -7.79 -2.21 -48.03
CA ASP A 4 -8.18 -2.14 -46.60
C ASP A 4 -7.30 -1.38 -45.57
N GLU A 5 -6.64 -0.28 -45.94
CA GLU A 5 -6.25 0.73 -44.93
C GLU A 5 -7.49 1.52 -44.48
N ARG A 6 -8.26 1.00 -43.52
CA ARG A 6 -9.22 1.82 -42.77
C ARG A 6 -8.45 2.96 -42.10
N PRO A 7 -8.79 4.24 -42.28
CA PRO A 7 -8.10 5.32 -41.59
C PRO A 7 -8.37 5.20 -40.09
N LEU A 8 -7.31 5.18 -39.28
CA LEU A 8 -7.43 5.23 -37.82
C LEU A 8 -8.03 6.58 -37.42
N LEU A 9 -9.30 6.57 -37.04
CA LEU A 9 -10.02 7.75 -36.59
C LEU A 9 -9.69 8.01 -35.12
N ILE A 10 -9.14 9.19 -34.84
CA ILE A 10 -8.75 9.66 -33.51
C ILE A 10 -9.27 11.08 -33.27
N GLU A 11 -9.62 11.37 -32.03
CA GLU A 11 -10.06 12.69 -31.59
C GLU A 11 -9.20 13.18 -30.42
N PRO A 12 -8.64 14.41 -30.49
CA PRO A 12 -7.92 14.99 -29.37
C PRO A 12 -8.88 15.33 -28.24
N VAL A 13 -8.55 14.89 -27.03
CA VAL A 13 -9.21 15.32 -25.80
C VAL A 13 -8.26 16.27 -25.10
N VAL A 14 -8.63 17.55 -25.05
CA VAL A 14 -7.75 18.61 -24.53
C VAL A 14 -8.35 19.20 -23.26
N GLY A 15 -7.56 19.25 -22.20
CA GLY A 15 -7.87 20.02 -20.99
C GLY A 15 -7.15 21.37 -21.03
N TRP A 16 -7.88 22.48 -21.20
CA TRP A 16 -7.34 23.84 -21.13
C TRP A 16 -8.35 24.82 -20.54
N LEU A 17 -7.87 25.98 -20.08
CA LEU A 17 -8.72 27.09 -19.63
C LEU A 17 -9.01 28.04 -20.81
N PRO A 18 -10.29 28.24 -21.17
CA PRO A 18 -10.68 29.17 -22.23
C PRO A 18 -10.52 30.64 -21.84
N GLU A 19 -10.39 30.96 -20.55
CA GLU A 19 -10.20 32.32 -20.06
C GLU A 19 -9.07 32.33 -19.03
N VAL A 20 -8.11 33.25 -19.19
CA VAL A 20 -6.93 33.37 -18.32
C VAL A 20 -6.57 34.83 -18.07
N GLU A 21 -5.98 35.12 -16.91
CA GLU A 21 -5.49 36.46 -16.59
C GLU A 21 -4.12 36.70 -17.26
N PRO A 22 -3.76 37.96 -17.57
CA PRO A 22 -2.42 38.30 -18.05
C PRO A 22 -1.32 37.74 -17.13
N GLY A 23 -0.35 37.03 -17.71
CA GLY A 23 0.76 36.42 -16.95
C GLY A 23 0.42 35.13 -16.20
N LEU A 24 -0.83 34.66 -16.24
CA LEU A 24 -1.19 33.36 -15.67
C LEU A 24 -0.53 32.24 -16.48
N VAL A 25 -0.01 31.25 -15.75
CA VAL A 25 0.54 30.03 -16.30
C VAL A 25 -0.49 28.91 -16.12
N GLN A 26 -0.99 28.34 -17.21
CA GLN A 26 -1.91 27.20 -17.20
C GLN A 26 -1.20 25.94 -17.70
N CYS A 27 -1.58 24.78 -17.18
CA CYS A 27 -1.19 23.49 -17.74
C CYS A 27 -2.26 23.05 -18.75
N VAL A 28 -1.86 22.79 -19.99
CA VAL A 28 -2.70 22.25 -21.05
C VAL A 28 -2.32 20.78 -21.25
N SER A 29 -3.28 19.87 -21.06
CA SER A 29 -3.11 18.44 -21.33
C SER A 29 -3.78 18.05 -22.64
N VAL A 30 -3.12 17.22 -23.43
CA VAL A 30 -3.64 16.68 -24.69
C VAL A 30 -3.58 15.16 -24.63
N ASP A 31 -4.70 14.52 -24.89
CA ASP A 31 -4.86 13.06 -24.97
C ASP A 31 -5.53 12.70 -26.32
N LEU A 32 -5.56 11.41 -26.67
CA LEU A 32 -6.21 10.88 -27.87
C LEU A 32 -7.29 9.86 -27.51
N ARG A 33 -8.49 10.08 -28.05
CA ARG A 33 -9.61 9.14 -28.04
C ARG A 33 -9.69 8.42 -29.38
N GLY A 34 -9.60 7.10 -29.37
CA GLY A 34 -9.70 6.23 -30.55
C GLY A 34 -9.06 4.87 -30.27
N PRO A 35 -9.18 3.86 -31.15
CA PRO A 35 -9.83 3.91 -32.47
C PRO A 35 -11.34 4.21 -32.38
N LEU A 36 -11.80 5.12 -33.23
CA LEU A 36 -13.22 5.46 -33.37
C LEU A 36 -13.83 4.75 -34.59
N ASP A 37 -15.06 4.29 -34.45
CA ASP A 37 -15.86 3.80 -35.57
C ASP A 37 -16.39 4.95 -36.45
N ALA A 38 -17.11 4.63 -37.53
CA ALA A 38 -17.70 5.64 -38.42
C ALA A 38 -18.80 6.50 -37.75
N ARG A 39 -19.25 6.16 -36.53
CA ARG A 39 -20.26 6.88 -35.74
C ARG A 39 -19.63 7.76 -34.65
N GLY A 40 -18.32 7.63 -34.40
CA GLY A 40 -17.59 8.42 -33.40
C GLY A 40 -17.54 7.79 -32.01
N ASP A 41 -17.89 6.51 -31.90
CA ASP A 41 -17.78 5.70 -30.69
C ASP A 41 -16.47 4.91 -30.69
N THR A 42 -15.92 4.62 -29.50
CA THR A 42 -14.68 3.85 -29.38
C THR A 42 -14.95 2.37 -29.68
N ASP A 43 -14.24 1.83 -30.66
CA ASP A 43 -14.37 0.44 -31.10
C ASP A 43 -12.99 -0.15 -31.40
N GLY A 44 -12.57 -1.14 -30.62
CA GLY A 44 -11.27 -1.80 -30.79
C GLY A 44 -11.13 -2.54 -32.13
N ASP A 45 -12.24 -2.93 -32.76
CA ASP A 45 -12.25 -3.57 -34.08
C ASP A 45 -12.06 -2.55 -35.23
N ALA A 46 -12.06 -1.25 -34.93
CA ALA A 46 -11.73 -0.18 -35.86
C ALA A 46 -10.21 0.10 -35.96
N TRP A 47 -9.38 -0.69 -35.28
CA TRP A 47 -7.92 -0.58 -35.35
C TRP A 47 -7.36 -1.20 -36.65
N PRO A 48 -6.68 -0.42 -37.51
CA PRO A 48 -6.29 -0.88 -38.84
C PRO A 48 -4.85 -1.43 -38.95
N TYR A 49 -4.11 -1.50 -37.84
CA TYR A 49 -2.68 -1.88 -37.82
C TYR A 49 -2.45 -3.21 -37.11
N GLU A 50 -1.38 -3.93 -37.45
CA GLU A 50 -1.02 -5.19 -36.78
C GLU A 50 -0.44 -4.96 -35.38
N GLU A 51 0.27 -3.84 -35.19
CA GLU A 51 0.81 -3.42 -33.91
C GLU A 51 -0.30 -3.03 -32.94
N GLU A 52 -0.20 -3.41 -31.67
CA GLU A 52 -1.23 -3.09 -30.66
C GLU A 52 -1.19 -1.63 -30.19
N GLU A 53 -0.11 -0.91 -30.51
CA GLU A 53 0.18 0.44 -30.05
C GLU A 53 0.76 1.31 -31.16
N LEU A 54 0.39 2.58 -31.18
CA LEU A 54 0.97 3.59 -32.07
C LEU A 54 1.38 4.84 -31.33
N THR A 55 2.54 5.37 -31.67
CA THR A 55 3.04 6.62 -31.11
C THR A 55 2.60 7.81 -31.95
N PHE A 56 2.19 8.87 -31.29
CA PHE A 56 1.87 10.17 -31.84
C PHE A 56 2.70 11.22 -31.12
N SER A 57 3.01 12.34 -31.78
CA SER A 57 3.61 13.50 -31.13
C SER A 57 2.71 14.71 -31.25
N VAL A 58 2.76 15.56 -30.24
CA VAL A 58 1.88 16.72 -30.11
C VAL A 58 2.70 18.00 -30.16
N ALA A 59 2.22 18.98 -30.93
CA ALA A 59 2.73 20.35 -30.91
C ALA A 59 1.62 21.34 -30.56
N LEU A 60 1.93 22.29 -29.68
CA LEU A 60 1.03 23.34 -29.26
C LEU A 60 1.69 24.71 -29.48
N GLU A 61 1.02 25.57 -30.25
CA GLU A 61 1.52 26.90 -30.58
C GLU A 61 0.51 27.98 -30.18
N GLY A 62 0.96 29.02 -29.48
CA GLY A 62 0.08 30.09 -29.01
C GLY A 62 0.53 31.51 -29.36
N ALA A 63 1.59 31.67 -30.14
CA ALA A 63 2.17 32.96 -30.47
C ALA A 63 1.20 33.85 -31.30
N PRO A 64 1.17 35.19 -31.07
CA PRO A 64 2.01 35.95 -30.14
C PRO A 64 1.45 36.07 -28.71
N HIS A 65 0.24 35.55 -28.46
CA HIS A 65 -0.50 35.81 -27.21
C HIS A 65 -0.14 34.84 -26.08
N PHE A 66 0.43 33.68 -26.40
CA PHE A 66 0.85 32.69 -25.43
C PHE A 66 2.21 32.12 -25.78
N VAL A 67 2.98 31.81 -24.74
CA VAL A 67 4.21 31.01 -24.84
C VAL A 67 3.88 29.60 -24.36
N CYS A 68 4.15 28.60 -25.19
CA CYS A 68 3.85 27.19 -24.92
C CYS A 68 5.17 26.42 -24.78
N GLU A 69 5.38 25.75 -23.66
CA GLU A 69 6.55 24.91 -23.39
C GLU A 69 6.08 23.50 -23.01
N ALA A 70 6.59 22.46 -23.67
CA ALA A 70 6.30 21.08 -23.27
C ALA A 70 7.00 20.76 -21.94
N ILE A 71 6.29 20.14 -21.00
CA ILE A 71 6.86 19.79 -19.69
C ILE A 71 7.78 18.56 -19.82
N GLU A 72 7.41 17.62 -20.69
CA GLU A 72 8.15 16.41 -21.03
C GLU A 72 8.12 16.21 -22.57
N ASP A 73 8.70 15.12 -23.08
CA ASP A 73 8.58 14.77 -24.51
C ASP A 73 7.09 14.59 -24.86
N PRO A 74 6.50 15.39 -25.77
CA PRO A 74 5.06 15.42 -25.98
C PRO A 74 4.57 14.26 -26.86
N GLY A 75 4.98 13.04 -26.51
CA GLY A 75 4.59 11.78 -27.12
C GLY A 75 3.31 11.22 -26.48
N LEU A 76 2.44 10.67 -27.31
CA LEU A 76 1.24 9.95 -26.92
C LEU A 76 1.29 8.55 -27.50
N VAL A 77 1.17 7.51 -26.68
CA VAL A 77 1.06 6.13 -27.15
C VAL A 77 -0.40 5.71 -27.05
N LEU A 78 -1.05 5.52 -28.20
CA LEU A 78 -2.45 5.11 -28.31
C LEU A 78 -2.53 3.58 -28.45
N HIS A 79 -3.37 2.94 -27.63
CA HIS A 79 -3.57 1.49 -27.66
C HIS A 79 -4.78 1.10 -28.50
N ARG A 80 -4.75 -0.09 -29.13
CA ARG A 80 -5.84 -0.62 -29.98
C ARG A 80 -7.22 -0.72 -29.31
N PHE A 81 -7.26 -0.72 -27.98
CA PHE A 81 -8.50 -0.85 -27.19
C PHE A 81 -9.07 0.50 -26.71
N GLY A 82 -8.42 1.63 -27.03
CA GLY A 82 -8.86 2.94 -26.57
C GLY A 82 -7.90 3.61 -25.59
N GLY A 83 -7.68 4.92 -25.78
CA GLY A 83 -6.98 5.79 -24.83
C GLY A 83 -5.45 5.75 -24.95
N THR A 84 -4.78 6.70 -24.29
CA THR A 84 -3.32 6.76 -24.23
C THR A 84 -2.78 6.37 -22.86
N TYR A 85 -1.50 6.00 -22.82
CA TYR A 85 -0.78 5.70 -21.57
C TYR A 85 -0.49 6.93 -20.69
N GLY A 86 -0.92 8.12 -21.12
CA GLY A 86 -0.76 9.37 -20.40
C GLY A 86 -0.83 10.57 -21.35
N PRO A 87 -1.30 11.74 -20.89
CA PRO A 87 -1.44 12.91 -21.75
C PRO A 87 -0.10 13.62 -21.98
N ALA A 88 0.05 14.24 -23.16
CA ALA A 88 1.10 15.20 -23.42
C ALA A 88 0.76 16.51 -22.72
N THR A 89 1.70 17.09 -21.97
CA THR A 89 1.44 18.27 -21.13
C THR A 89 2.30 19.46 -21.55
N PHE A 90 1.66 20.63 -21.60
CA PHE A 90 2.27 21.90 -21.98
C PHE A 90 1.99 22.94 -20.90
N LEU A 91 3.02 23.69 -20.54
CA LEU A 91 2.91 24.91 -19.77
C LEU A 91 2.63 26.07 -20.74
N VAL A 92 1.48 26.72 -20.59
CA VAL A 92 1.05 27.82 -21.44
C VAL A 92 0.96 29.10 -20.61
N THR A 93 1.81 30.06 -20.94
CA THR A 93 1.89 31.36 -20.25
C THR A 93 1.16 32.42 -21.07
N ALA A 94 0.17 33.08 -20.47
CA ALA A 94 -0.56 34.18 -21.09
C ALA A 94 0.28 35.45 -21.19
N GLY A 95 0.27 36.07 -22.37
CA GLY A 95 0.91 37.36 -22.62
C GLY A 95 0.25 38.51 -21.84
N PRO A 96 0.88 39.69 -21.82
CA PRO A 96 0.43 40.83 -21.01
C PRO A 96 -0.77 41.58 -21.60
N SER A 97 -1.15 41.31 -22.86
CA SER A 97 -2.21 42.05 -23.56
C SER A 97 -3.54 41.32 -23.48
N ALA A 98 -4.56 41.97 -22.90
CA ALA A 98 -5.93 41.48 -22.89
C ALA A 98 -6.53 41.42 -24.30
N GLY A 99 -7.27 40.35 -24.60
CA GLY A 99 -7.86 40.13 -25.91
C GLY A 99 -8.05 38.64 -26.25
N PRO A 100 -8.74 38.35 -27.38
CA PRO A 100 -8.89 36.98 -27.86
C PRO A 100 -7.55 36.45 -28.40
N GLY A 101 -7.22 35.23 -28.03
CA GLY A 101 -6.10 34.46 -28.53
C GLY A 101 -6.54 33.03 -28.91
N VAL A 102 -5.64 32.29 -29.56
CA VAL A 102 -5.92 30.93 -30.02
C VAL A 102 -4.68 30.08 -29.80
N LEU A 103 -4.83 28.92 -29.17
CA LEU A 103 -3.80 27.89 -29.15
C LEU A 103 -4.06 26.94 -30.33
N ARG A 104 -3.06 26.72 -31.18
CA ARG A 104 -3.12 25.80 -32.31
C ARG A 104 -2.47 24.48 -31.90
N LEU A 105 -3.28 23.44 -31.85
CA LEU A 105 -2.86 22.07 -31.58
C LEU A 105 -2.63 21.33 -32.90
N THR A 106 -1.49 20.67 -33.04
CA THR A 106 -1.19 19.76 -34.15
C THR A 106 -0.74 18.40 -33.61
N ILE A 107 -1.33 17.32 -34.12
CA ILE A 107 -0.93 15.94 -33.81
C ILE A 107 -0.27 15.33 -35.03
N PHE A 108 0.88 14.70 -34.83
CA PHE A 108 1.63 13.96 -35.82
C PHE A 108 1.63 12.47 -35.47
N ASN A 109 1.58 11.60 -36.46
CA ASN A 109 1.82 10.17 -36.26
C ASN A 109 3.32 9.87 -36.12
N GLN A 110 3.68 8.63 -35.78
CA GLN A 110 5.07 8.17 -35.64
C GLN A 110 5.96 8.35 -36.88
N TRP A 111 5.36 8.56 -38.07
CA TRP A 111 6.08 8.86 -39.31
C TRP A 111 6.24 10.36 -39.57
N GLY A 112 5.83 11.22 -38.63
CA GLY A 112 5.95 12.67 -38.70
C GLY A 112 4.89 13.36 -39.57
N ALA A 113 3.86 12.65 -40.04
CA ALA A 113 2.77 13.24 -40.81
C ALA A 113 1.69 13.80 -39.88
N SER A 114 1.22 15.03 -40.16
CA SER A 114 0.14 15.67 -39.40
C SER A 114 -1.20 14.96 -39.68
N VAL A 115 -1.79 14.39 -38.63
CA VAL A 115 -3.05 13.63 -38.71
C VAL A 115 -4.26 14.42 -38.18
N ARG A 116 -4.01 15.41 -37.31
CA ARG A 116 -5.08 16.28 -36.79
C ARG A 116 -4.56 17.68 -36.47
N LYS A 117 -5.41 18.69 -36.71
CA LYS A 117 -5.21 20.07 -36.26
C LYS A 117 -6.48 20.57 -35.58
N ALA A 118 -6.33 21.28 -34.47
CA ALA A 118 -7.43 21.90 -33.75
C ALA A 118 -7.04 23.32 -33.30
N GLU A 119 -8.00 24.23 -33.36
CA GLU A 119 -7.87 25.57 -32.78
C GLU A 119 -8.63 25.59 -31.45
N LEU A 120 -7.95 26.03 -30.40
CA LEU A 120 -8.47 26.10 -29.05
C LEU A 120 -8.62 27.59 -28.70
N PRO A 121 -9.85 28.14 -28.74
CA PRO A 121 -10.07 29.54 -28.39
C PRO A 121 -9.70 29.80 -26.94
N CYS A 122 -8.99 30.90 -26.68
CA CYS A 122 -8.62 31.35 -25.35
C CYS A 122 -8.73 32.88 -25.27
N ALA A 123 -9.22 33.44 -24.17
CA ALA A 123 -9.30 34.89 -23.99
C ALA A 123 -8.46 35.32 -22.78
N ILE A 124 -7.66 36.38 -22.95
CA ILE A 124 -6.94 37.02 -21.87
C ILE A 124 -7.81 38.14 -21.31
N THR A 125 -8.32 37.98 -20.08
CA THR A 125 -9.26 38.93 -19.45
C THR A 125 -8.66 39.59 -18.21
N GLU A 126 -8.85 40.91 -18.08
CA GLU A 126 -8.42 41.64 -16.88
C GLU A 126 -9.44 41.45 -15.74
N SER A 127 -8.96 41.00 -14.59
CA SER A 127 -9.74 40.92 -13.36
C SER A 127 -10.14 42.31 -12.89
N ALA A 128 -11.44 42.60 -12.83
CA ALA A 128 -11.97 43.86 -12.31
C ALA A 128 -11.77 43.94 -10.78
N GLY A 129 -10.73 44.67 -10.36
CA GLY A 129 -10.59 45.14 -8.98
C GLY A 129 -11.71 46.12 -8.56
N PRO A 130 -11.98 46.29 -7.25
CA PRO A 130 -13.19 46.95 -6.78
C PRO A 130 -13.10 48.48 -6.84
N GLY A 131 -14.01 49.10 -7.62
CA GLY A 131 -14.55 50.44 -7.36
C GLY A 131 -14.22 51.53 -8.39
N ALA A 132 -15.23 51.92 -9.20
CA ALA A 132 -15.65 53.32 -9.40
C ALA A 132 -16.77 53.41 -10.46
N VAL A 133 -17.79 54.20 -10.13
CA VAL A 133 -19.02 54.48 -10.90
C VAL A 133 -18.76 55.47 -12.04
N VAL A 134 -19.33 55.26 -13.24
CA VAL A 134 -19.84 56.36 -14.09
C VAL A 134 -21.13 55.95 -14.80
N ARG A 135 -22.11 56.86 -14.77
CA ARG A 135 -23.50 56.78 -15.28
C ARG A 135 -23.59 57.04 -16.80
N GLY A 136 -24.59 56.44 -17.45
CA GLY A 136 -25.11 56.86 -18.77
C GLY A 136 -26.38 56.11 -19.20
N THR A 137 -27.50 56.83 -19.31
CA THR A 137 -28.90 56.45 -19.66
C THR A 137 -29.11 56.19 -21.17
N VAL A 138 -30.01 55.29 -21.68
CA VAL A 138 -31.47 55.45 -21.99
C VAL A 138 -32.03 54.10 -22.59
N PRO A 139 -33.34 53.75 -22.47
CA PRO A 139 -33.97 52.42 -22.78
C PRO A 139 -34.80 52.42 -24.10
N PRO A 140 -35.75 51.48 -24.43
CA PRO A 140 -36.07 50.13 -23.94
C PRO A 140 -36.16 49.04 -25.04
N ARG A 141 -36.07 47.74 -24.69
CA ARG A 141 -36.82 46.69 -25.40
C ARG A 141 -37.33 45.64 -24.42
N ARG A 142 -38.63 45.35 -24.57
CA ARG A 142 -39.47 44.57 -23.65
C ARG A 142 -39.04 43.11 -23.54
N THR A 143 -38.81 42.71 -22.30
CA THR A 143 -39.08 41.43 -21.63
C THR A 143 -39.77 40.31 -22.44
N SER A 144 -39.11 39.16 -22.49
CA SER A 144 -39.75 37.87 -22.17
C SER A 144 -38.81 37.11 -21.23
N SER A 145 -39.41 36.60 -20.16
CA SER A 145 -38.83 36.07 -18.93
C SER A 145 -38.15 34.71 -19.11
N ALA A 146 -36.88 34.61 -18.67
CA ALA A 146 -36.38 33.46 -17.92
C ALA A 146 -35.26 33.98 -16.99
N ALA A 147 -35.48 33.87 -15.68
CA ALA A 147 -34.51 34.33 -14.68
C ALA A 147 -33.26 33.43 -14.67
N PRO A 148 -32.04 33.98 -14.55
CA PRO A 148 -30.86 33.17 -14.25
C PRO A 148 -30.95 32.63 -12.81
N PRO A 149 -30.39 31.43 -12.52
CA PRO A 149 -30.39 30.89 -11.17
C PRO A 149 -29.61 31.83 -10.25
N GLY A 150 -30.23 32.21 -9.13
CA GLY A 150 -29.59 33.03 -8.11
C GLY A 150 -28.40 32.31 -7.45
N PRO A 151 -27.55 33.04 -6.71
CA PRO A 151 -26.46 32.44 -5.95
C PRO A 151 -27.00 31.39 -4.96
N PRO A 152 -26.29 30.27 -4.77
CA PRO A 152 -26.75 29.19 -3.89
C PRO A 152 -26.94 29.68 -2.45
N GLN A 153 -28.08 29.32 -1.85
CA GLN A 153 -28.41 29.67 -0.47
C GLN A 153 -27.44 29.01 0.53
N PRO A 154 -27.03 29.70 1.61
CA PRO A 154 -26.08 29.23 2.61
C PRO A 154 -26.59 28.12 3.55
N ASP A 155 -27.81 27.59 3.35
CA ASP A 155 -28.43 26.56 4.20
C ASP A 155 -28.31 25.12 3.64
N ALA A 156 -27.53 24.90 2.59
CA ALA A 156 -27.36 23.57 2.02
C ALA A 156 -26.44 22.70 2.88
N SER A 157 -27.02 21.78 3.65
CA SER A 157 -26.28 20.72 4.35
C SER A 157 -25.42 19.89 3.38
N ILE A 158 -24.28 19.38 3.86
CA ILE A 158 -23.38 18.51 3.08
C ILE A 158 -23.36 17.13 3.72
N THR A 159 -23.65 16.10 2.92
CA THR A 159 -23.46 14.71 3.30
C THR A 159 -22.15 14.21 2.71
N ILE A 160 -21.19 13.84 3.56
CA ILE A 160 -19.92 13.25 3.11
C ILE A 160 -20.13 11.75 2.94
N GLY A 161 -20.07 11.29 1.69
CA GLY A 161 -20.04 9.87 1.33
C GLY A 161 -18.59 9.42 1.21
N SER A 162 -18.16 8.53 2.10
CA SER A 162 -16.79 8.05 2.12
C SER A 162 -16.75 6.53 2.31
N ALA A 163 -15.76 5.87 1.71
CA ALA A 163 -15.41 4.51 2.11
C ALA A 163 -14.91 4.53 3.57
N GLY A 164 -15.01 3.40 4.28
CA GLY A 164 -14.56 3.30 5.68
C GLY A 164 -13.11 3.75 5.91
N TYR A 165 -12.25 3.61 4.89
CA TYR A 165 -10.83 4.01 4.92
C TYR A 165 -10.60 5.52 4.86
N ASP A 166 -11.56 6.29 4.33
CA ASP A 166 -11.42 7.74 4.13
C ASP A 166 -11.96 8.53 5.33
N ARG A 167 -12.19 7.88 6.48
CA ARG A 167 -12.78 8.53 7.66
C ARG A 167 -11.92 9.66 8.22
N ALA A 168 -10.60 9.51 8.28
CA ALA A 168 -9.73 10.60 8.74
C ALA A 168 -9.92 11.85 7.86
N TRP A 169 -10.05 11.64 6.54
CA TRP A 169 -10.42 12.69 5.59
C TRP A 169 -11.82 13.22 5.82
N ALA A 170 -12.82 12.36 5.97
CA ALA A 170 -14.20 12.76 6.24
C ALA A 170 -14.33 13.59 7.53
N ALA A 171 -13.65 13.19 8.60
CA ALA A 171 -13.63 13.90 9.89
C ALA A 171 -12.92 15.24 9.78
N TRP A 172 -11.77 15.29 9.10
CA TRP A 172 -11.04 16.52 8.85
C TRP A 172 -11.84 17.52 7.99
N ILE A 173 -12.45 17.04 6.91
CA ILE A 173 -13.33 17.82 6.04
C ILE A 173 -14.55 18.31 6.82
N ALA A 174 -15.20 17.44 7.59
CA ALA A 174 -16.36 17.79 8.42
C ALA A 174 -16.02 18.91 9.41
N ASP A 175 -14.92 18.80 10.17
CA ASP A 175 -14.47 19.84 11.09
C ASP A 175 -14.24 21.18 10.38
N ARG A 176 -13.63 21.18 9.19
CA ARG A 176 -13.40 22.41 8.40
C ARG A 176 -14.70 23.05 7.92
N LEU A 177 -15.68 22.26 7.53
CA LEU A 177 -16.99 22.74 7.09
C LEU A 177 -17.86 23.21 8.26
N GLU A 178 -17.89 22.47 9.38
CA GLU A 178 -18.63 22.82 10.59
C GLU A 178 -18.10 24.09 11.25
N ARG A 179 -16.77 24.29 11.27
CA ARG A 179 -16.17 25.57 11.71
C ARG A 179 -16.58 26.74 10.85
N ARG A 180 -17.08 26.49 9.64
CA ARG A 180 -17.64 27.48 8.72
C ARG A 180 -19.15 27.66 8.85
N GLY A 181 -19.80 26.89 9.73
CA GLY A 181 -21.24 26.92 9.97
C GLY A 181 -22.03 26.08 8.97
N VAL A 182 -21.37 25.22 8.19
CA VAL A 182 -22.03 24.31 7.24
C VAL A 182 -22.41 23.03 8.00
N PRO A 183 -23.70 22.66 8.08
CA PRO A 183 -24.11 21.40 8.70
C PRO A 183 -23.58 20.22 7.88
N VAL A 184 -22.84 19.32 8.53
CA VAL A 184 -22.30 18.12 7.90
C VAL A 184 -22.95 16.88 8.49
N SER A 185 -23.39 15.96 7.62
CA SER A 185 -23.68 14.59 8.02
C SER A 185 -22.64 13.66 7.39
N HIS A 186 -22.15 12.70 8.17
CA HIS A 186 -21.29 11.64 7.64
C HIS A 186 -22.13 10.42 7.31
N ARG A 187 -21.87 9.83 6.15
CA ARG A 187 -22.41 8.53 5.79
C ARG A 187 -21.29 7.64 5.30
N GLU A 188 -21.04 6.60 6.08
CA GLU A 188 -20.24 5.49 5.61
C GLU A 188 -20.99 4.84 4.44
N TRP A 189 -20.29 4.74 3.31
CA TRP A 189 -20.85 4.22 2.09
C TRP A 189 -20.03 3.00 1.68
N ASP A 190 -20.64 1.83 1.85
CA ASP A 190 -20.04 0.52 1.64
C ASP A 190 -21.08 -0.44 1.03
N PRO A 191 -21.42 -0.28 -0.26
CA PRO A 191 -22.40 -1.14 -0.90
C PRO A 191 -21.92 -2.59 -0.93
N ALA A 192 -22.86 -3.54 -0.77
CA ALA A 192 -22.52 -4.96 -0.80
C ALA A 192 -21.94 -5.36 -2.16
N PRO A 193 -21.02 -6.35 -2.25
CA PRO A 193 -20.36 -6.73 -3.52
C PRO A 193 -21.30 -7.07 -4.69
N ASP A 194 -22.52 -7.51 -4.40
CA ASP A 194 -23.60 -7.88 -5.32
C ASP A 194 -24.63 -6.75 -5.59
N GLU A 195 -24.62 -5.67 -4.81
CA GLU A 195 -25.54 -4.53 -4.94
C GLU A 195 -25.16 -3.59 -6.10
N PRO A 196 -25.99 -3.40 -7.15
CA PRO A 196 -25.67 -2.51 -8.26
C PRO A 196 -25.25 -1.10 -7.80
N LEU A 197 -24.14 -0.57 -8.34
CA LEU A 197 -23.60 0.74 -7.93
C LEU A 197 -24.58 1.89 -8.22
N GLU A 198 -25.42 1.73 -9.23
CA GLU A 198 -26.49 2.68 -9.58
C GLU A 198 -27.51 2.82 -8.44
N GLU A 199 -27.91 1.69 -7.84
CA GLU A 199 -28.87 1.64 -6.75
C GLU A 199 -28.25 2.23 -5.48
N ALA A 200 -27.02 1.80 -5.14
CA ALA A 200 -26.27 2.32 -4.00
C ALA A 200 -26.01 3.83 -4.05
N LEU A 201 -25.62 4.37 -5.21
CA LEU A 201 -25.43 5.81 -5.41
C LEU A 201 -26.76 6.56 -5.41
N GLY A 202 -27.81 5.97 -5.98
CA GLY A 202 -29.17 6.50 -5.96
C GLY A 202 -29.69 6.66 -4.54
N ASP A 203 -29.53 5.64 -3.71
CA ASP A 203 -29.94 5.62 -2.31
C ASP A 203 -29.15 6.63 -1.47
N LEU A 204 -27.84 6.73 -1.67
CA LEU A 204 -27.01 7.74 -1.03
C LEU A 204 -27.51 9.16 -1.36
N ALA A 205 -27.87 9.42 -2.62
CA ALA A 205 -28.38 10.72 -3.05
C ALA A 205 -29.80 11.01 -2.56
N ALA A 206 -30.67 10.00 -2.54
CA ALA A 206 -32.07 10.13 -2.12
C ALA A 206 -32.19 10.44 -0.62
N SER A 207 -31.29 9.88 0.18
CA SER A 207 -31.29 9.99 1.64
C SER A 207 -30.49 11.19 2.18
N ALA A 208 -29.67 11.85 1.34
CA ALA A 208 -28.94 13.04 1.72
C ALA A 208 -29.85 14.28 1.72
N SER A 209 -29.86 15.02 2.83
CA SER A 209 -30.64 16.26 3.01
C SER A 209 -30.10 17.47 2.21
N GLY A 210 -29.00 17.31 1.47
CA GLY A 210 -28.35 18.39 0.71
C GLY A 210 -27.37 17.88 -0.35
N ARG A 211 -26.20 18.51 -0.50
CA ARG A 211 -25.19 18.06 -1.48
C ARG A 211 -24.43 16.84 -0.95
N VAL A 212 -24.14 15.88 -1.82
CA VAL A 212 -23.28 14.74 -1.51
C VAL A 212 -21.85 15.08 -1.92
N LEU A 213 -20.91 15.01 -0.97
CA LEU A 213 -19.48 15.11 -1.23
C LEU A 213 -18.87 13.71 -1.23
N LEU A 214 -18.41 13.25 -2.38
CA LEU A 214 -17.73 11.96 -2.53
C LEU A 214 -16.21 12.11 -2.31
N LEU A 215 -15.65 11.23 -1.50
CA LEU A 215 -14.20 11.12 -1.31
C LEU A 215 -13.65 10.03 -2.25
N LEU A 216 -13.00 10.43 -3.34
CA LEU A 216 -12.49 9.50 -4.35
C LEU A 216 -11.09 9.03 -3.95
N SER A 217 -10.94 7.80 -3.51
CA SER A 217 -9.66 7.16 -3.16
C SER A 217 -9.43 5.91 -4.00
N ASP A 218 -8.22 5.33 -3.97
CA ASP A 218 -7.99 4.01 -4.59
C ASP A 218 -8.96 2.99 -4.02
N SER A 219 -9.22 3.03 -2.72
CA SER A 219 -10.17 2.15 -2.05
C SER A 219 -11.63 2.45 -2.42
N PHE A 220 -11.98 3.70 -2.75
CA PHE A 220 -13.30 4.04 -3.29
C PHE A 220 -13.55 3.28 -4.61
N PHE A 221 -12.54 3.12 -5.45
CA PHE A 221 -12.67 2.40 -6.73
C PHE A 221 -12.33 0.90 -6.64
N GLN A 222 -11.53 0.47 -5.65
CA GLN A 222 -10.98 -0.89 -5.53
C GLN A 222 -11.66 -1.75 -4.45
N ARG A 223 -12.68 -1.26 -3.74
CA ARG A 223 -13.52 -2.14 -2.89
C ARG A 223 -14.31 -3.10 -3.78
N GLY A 224 -13.82 -4.33 -3.84
CA GLY A 224 -14.52 -5.47 -4.43
C GLY A 224 -14.17 -5.74 -5.90
N SER A 225 -14.68 -6.87 -6.39
CA SER A 225 -14.53 -7.43 -7.73
C SER A 225 -15.13 -6.59 -8.87
N ARG A 226 -15.30 -5.27 -8.69
CA ARG A 226 -15.97 -4.35 -9.62
C ARG A 226 -14.97 -3.66 -10.54
N GLY A 227 -15.30 -3.60 -11.82
CA GLY A 227 -14.44 -2.96 -12.82
C GLY A 227 -14.65 -1.45 -12.89
N HIS A 228 -13.75 -0.75 -13.59
CA HIS A 228 -13.97 0.65 -13.98
C HIS A 228 -15.26 0.82 -14.80
N ASP A 229 -15.72 -0.23 -15.50
CA ASP A 229 -16.94 -0.20 -16.31
C ASP A 229 -18.22 -0.09 -15.48
N ASP A 230 -18.28 -0.76 -14.32
CA ASP A 230 -19.43 -0.67 -13.41
C ASP A 230 -19.51 0.74 -12.81
N TRP A 231 -18.37 1.31 -12.42
CA TRP A 231 -18.27 2.70 -11.96
C TRP A 231 -18.62 3.71 -13.05
N ASN A 232 -18.12 3.49 -14.27
CA ASN A 232 -18.40 4.35 -15.40
C ASN A 232 -19.90 4.39 -15.71
N ARG A 233 -20.59 3.25 -15.62
CA ARG A 233 -22.04 3.16 -15.79
C ARG A 233 -22.78 3.90 -14.68
N ALA A 234 -22.46 3.61 -13.42
CA ALA A 234 -23.16 4.20 -12.28
C ALA A 234 -22.98 5.72 -12.17
N LEU A 235 -21.79 6.23 -12.44
CA LEU A 235 -21.53 7.68 -12.45
C LEU A 235 -22.26 8.39 -13.59
N ARG A 236 -22.37 7.78 -14.78
CA ARG A 236 -23.17 8.35 -15.88
C ARG A 236 -24.67 8.33 -15.58
N ASP A 237 -25.18 7.23 -15.03
CA ASP A 237 -26.62 7.04 -14.87
C ASP A 237 -27.20 7.78 -13.66
N VAL A 238 -26.42 8.00 -12.60
CA VAL A 238 -26.89 8.65 -11.37
C VAL A 238 -26.36 10.06 -11.24
N VAL A 239 -25.04 10.26 -11.31
CA VAL A 239 -24.41 11.55 -11.04
C VAL A 239 -24.68 12.54 -12.17
N ALA A 240 -24.58 12.11 -13.43
CA ALA A 240 -24.80 13.03 -14.58
C ALA A 240 -26.26 13.52 -14.69
N ARG A 241 -27.23 12.83 -14.07
CA ARG A 241 -28.63 13.28 -14.01
C ARG A 241 -28.86 14.42 -13.02
N ALA A 242 -27.94 14.64 -12.07
CA ALA A 242 -28.05 15.67 -11.04
C ALA A 242 -26.67 16.24 -10.63
N PRO A 243 -25.91 16.86 -11.55
CA PRO A 243 -24.53 17.28 -11.29
C PRO A 243 -24.41 18.29 -10.14
N ASP A 244 -25.41 19.15 -9.94
CA ASP A 244 -25.42 20.14 -8.86
C ASP A 244 -25.62 19.55 -7.45
N ARG A 245 -26.03 18.27 -7.37
CA ARG A 245 -26.18 17.54 -6.11
C ARG A 245 -24.90 16.86 -5.66
N PHE A 246 -23.91 16.68 -6.53
CA PHE A 246 -22.67 15.98 -6.22
C PHE A 246 -21.47 16.91 -6.30
N ALA A 247 -20.56 16.77 -5.34
CA ALA A 247 -19.21 17.28 -5.40
C ALA A 247 -18.25 16.13 -5.10
N ALA A 248 -16.99 16.26 -5.51
CA ALA A 248 -15.98 15.27 -5.19
C ALA A 248 -14.64 15.91 -4.86
N VAL A 249 -13.86 15.19 -4.07
CA VAL A 249 -12.43 15.45 -3.85
C VAL A 249 -11.65 14.18 -4.16
N SER A 250 -10.45 14.32 -4.72
CA SER A 250 -9.55 13.19 -4.96
C SER A 250 -8.56 13.04 -3.81
N LEU A 251 -8.43 11.82 -3.33
CA LEU A 251 -7.51 11.35 -2.29
C LEU A 251 -6.51 10.32 -2.85
N THR A 252 -6.53 10.08 -4.16
CA THR A 252 -5.63 9.16 -4.86
C THR A 252 -4.87 9.85 -5.98
N ASP A 253 -3.66 9.35 -6.23
CA ASP A 253 -2.82 9.70 -7.37
C ASP A 253 -3.15 8.86 -8.63
N SER A 254 -3.98 7.81 -8.48
CA SER A 254 -4.45 6.99 -9.58
C SER A 254 -5.47 7.75 -10.43
N ALA A 255 -5.42 7.55 -11.74
CA ALA A 255 -6.42 8.11 -12.64
C ALA A 255 -7.80 7.52 -12.27
N PRO A 256 -8.78 8.35 -11.88
CA PRO A 256 -10.12 7.84 -11.61
C PRO A 256 -10.77 7.36 -12.93
N PRO A 257 -11.81 6.52 -12.88
CA PRO A 257 -12.56 6.12 -14.07
C PRO A 257 -12.98 7.34 -14.89
N GLY A 258 -12.92 7.27 -16.23
CA GLY A 258 -13.17 8.43 -17.10
C GLY A 258 -14.50 9.15 -16.84
N ALA A 259 -15.54 8.42 -16.41
CA ALA A 259 -16.81 9.03 -16.04
C ALA A 259 -16.75 9.92 -14.78
N ALA A 260 -15.76 9.73 -13.90
CA ALA A 260 -15.54 10.56 -12.72
C ALA A 260 -15.10 11.99 -13.05
N ALA A 261 -14.67 12.25 -14.29
CA ALA A 261 -14.37 13.62 -14.75
C ALA A 261 -15.58 14.56 -14.59
N VAL A 262 -16.81 14.05 -14.71
CA VAL A 262 -18.05 14.83 -14.52
C VAL A 262 -18.16 15.43 -13.11
N LEU A 263 -17.51 14.80 -12.11
CA LEU A 263 -17.50 15.26 -10.73
C LEU A 263 -16.54 16.43 -10.51
N GLY A 264 -15.66 16.76 -11.47
CA GLY A 264 -14.68 17.83 -11.35
C GLY A 264 -13.94 17.80 -10.01
N ALA A 265 -13.44 16.63 -9.62
CA ALA A 265 -12.93 16.41 -8.28
C ALA A 265 -11.75 17.33 -7.95
N ALA A 266 -11.78 17.97 -6.78
CA ALA A 266 -10.63 18.74 -6.32
C ALA A 266 -9.59 17.82 -5.69
N ASP A 267 -8.39 17.83 -6.26
CA ASP A 267 -7.28 17.01 -5.78
C ASP A 267 -6.75 17.53 -4.43
N LEU A 268 -6.77 16.68 -3.41
CA LEU A 268 -6.22 16.96 -2.08
C LEU A 268 -4.93 16.18 -1.80
N THR A 269 -4.44 15.37 -2.75
CA THR A 269 -3.18 14.66 -2.59
C THR A 269 -1.99 15.61 -2.70
N ARG A 270 -0.87 15.22 -2.08
CA ARG A 270 0.44 15.89 -2.20
C ARG A 270 0.46 17.38 -1.82
N VAL A 271 -0.53 17.85 -1.07
CA VAL A 271 -0.62 19.23 -0.59
C VAL A 271 -0.78 19.29 0.92
N GLY A 272 -0.31 20.38 1.52
CA GLY A 272 -0.49 20.63 2.96
C GLY A 272 -1.93 21.00 3.32
N ALA A 273 -2.26 20.92 4.61
CA ALA A 273 -3.61 21.13 5.15
C ALA A 273 -4.30 22.42 4.66
N ASP A 274 -3.57 23.55 4.63
CA ASP A 274 -4.13 24.84 4.22
C ASP A 274 -4.51 24.89 2.72
N THR A 275 -3.69 24.23 1.89
CA THR A 275 -3.94 24.14 0.45
C THR A 275 -5.09 23.17 0.18
N ALA A 276 -5.11 22.03 0.88
CA ALA A 276 -6.23 21.10 0.82
C ALA A 276 -7.55 21.77 1.22
N GLU A 277 -7.56 22.56 2.30
CA GLU A 277 -8.75 23.28 2.76
C GLU A 277 -9.20 24.29 1.69
N SER A 278 -8.27 25.05 1.13
CA SER A 278 -8.57 26.03 0.09
C SER A 278 -9.18 25.39 -1.17
N ARG A 279 -8.67 24.23 -1.59
CA ARG A 279 -9.19 23.46 -2.74
C ARG A 279 -10.58 22.90 -2.46
N LEU A 280 -10.80 22.30 -1.28
CA LEU A 280 -12.11 21.82 -0.83
C LEU A 280 -13.16 22.93 -0.84
N LEU A 281 -12.86 24.08 -0.23
CA LEU A 281 -13.81 25.19 -0.13
C LEU A 281 -14.15 25.76 -1.50
N ARG A 282 -13.16 25.95 -2.37
CA ARG A 282 -13.38 26.37 -3.76
C ARG A 282 -14.28 25.39 -4.50
N ARG A 283 -14.06 24.08 -4.33
CA ARG A 283 -14.89 23.05 -4.97
C ARG A 283 -16.36 23.12 -4.54
N LEU A 284 -16.60 23.44 -3.28
CA LEU A 284 -17.94 23.58 -2.71
C LEU A 284 -18.57 24.97 -2.93
N GLY A 285 -17.84 25.93 -3.53
CA GLY A 285 -18.28 27.30 -3.71
C GLY A 285 -18.33 28.10 -2.40
N LEU A 286 -17.56 27.70 -1.39
CA LEU A 286 -17.50 28.33 -0.07
C LEU A 286 -16.37 29.37 0.02
N PRO A 287 -16.50 30.41 0.86
CA PRO A 287 -15.46 31.42 1.04
C PRO A 287 -14.14 30.82 1.58
N THR A 288 -13.01 31.11 0.94
CA THR A 288 -11.66 30.63 1.31
C THR A 288 -10.93 31.53 2.32
N GLY A 289 -11.54 32.66 2.73
CA GLY A 289 -10.91 33.61 3.64
C GLY A 289 -10.59 33.01 5.03
N PRO A 290 -9.56 33.55 5.72
CA PRO A 290 -9.16 33.08 7.04
C PRO A 290 -10.27 33.34 8.06
N ARG A 291 -10.62 32.33 8.87
CA ARG A 291 -11.43 32.52 10.08
C ARG A 291 -10.52 32.64 11.29
N GLY A 292 -10.93 33.44 12.27
CA GLY A 292 -10.24 33.56 13.55
C GLY A 292 -10.10 32.20 14.22
N SER A 293 -8.90 31.92 14.73
CA SER A 293 -8.57 30.72 15.50
C SER A 293 -9.55 30.56 16.67
N THR A 294 -10.43 29.57 16.58
CA THR A 294 -11.14 29.07 17.76
C THR A 294 -10.24 28.05 18.43
N ALA A 295 -10.02 28.20 19.74
CA ALA A 295 -9.07 27.44 20.57
C ALA A 295 -9.30 25.90 20.65
N ARG A 296 -10.18 25.33 19.83
CA ARG A 296 -10.39 23.88 19.74
C ARG A 296 -9.43 23.27 18.73
N THR A 297 -8.53 22.40 19.19
CA THR A 297 -7.79 21.47 18.34
C THR A 297 -8.78 20.58 17.59
N GLY A 298 -8.76 20.67 16.25
CA GLY A 298 -9.56 19.80 15.37
C GLY A 298 -8.86 18.46 15.10
N PRO A 299 -9.50 17.55 14.35
CA PRO A 299 -8.85 16.37 13.78
C PRO A 299 -7.57 16.75 13.02
N ARG A 300 -6.54 15.88 13.11
CA ARG A 300 -5.27 16.04 12.39
C ARG A 300 -5.53 15.98 10.89
N PHE A 301 -4.71 16.68 10.11
CA PHE A 301 -4.71 16.49 8.67
C PHE A 301 -4.26 15.05 8.33
N PRO A 302 -5.01 14.28 7.53
CA PRO A 302 -4.76 12.84 7.38
C PRO A 302 -3.39 12.46 6.80
N LEU A 303 -2.72 13.37 6.10
CA LEU A 303 -1.37 13.14 5.57
C LEU A 303 -0.26 13.49 6.56
N ASP A 304 -0.59 14.12 7.70
CA ASP A 304 0.40 14.40 8.73
C ASP A 304 0.69 13.11 9.51
N PRO A 305 1.97 12.75 9.70
CA PRO A 305 2.33 11.54 10.44
C PRO A 305 1.94 11.64 11.92
N PRO A 306 1.75 10.49 12.60
CA PRO A 306 1.64 10.45 14.06
C PRO A 306 2.82 11.13 14.76
N ALA A 307 2.56 11.72 15.92
CA ALA A 307 3.59 12.40 16.72
C ALA A 307 4.72 11.45 17.13
N VAL A 308 4.37 10.19 17.38
CA VAL A 308 5.33 9.11 17.60
C VAL A 308 5.03 7.98 16.61
N TRP A 309 6.05 7.58 15.86
CA TRP A 309 5.98 6.48 14.90
C TRP A 309 7.27 5.67 14.97
N GLY A 310 7.17 4.39 15.35
CA GLY A 310 8.36 3.55 15.45
C GLY A 310 8.12 2.07 15.31
N GLY A 311 9.16 1.38 14.81
CA GLY A 311 9.18 -0.06 14.62
C GLY A 311 8.36 -0.59 13.43
N VAL A 312 7.50 0.24 12.81
CA VAL A 312 6.58 -0.20 11.75
C VAL A 312 7.36 -0.67 10.51
N PRO A 313 7.12 -1.89 10.01
CA PRO A 313 7.74 -2.38 8.77
C PRO A 313 7.39 -1.50 7.57
N ARG A 314 8.27 -1.45 6.56
CA ARG A 314 7.97 -0.73 5.30
C ARG A 314 6.68 -1.26 4.66
N ARG A 315 5.84 -0.33 4.18
CA ARG A 315 4.60 -0.66 3.46
C ARG A 315 4.89 -1.57 2.28
N ASN A 316 4.09 -2.62 2.15
CA ASN A 316 4.13 -3.50 1.00
C ASN A 316 3.35 -2.85 -0.15
N THR A 317 4.04 -2.33 -1.15
CA THR A 317 3.41 -1.72 -2.34
C THR A 317 2.68 -2.72 -3.23
N ARG A 318 2.84 -4.02 -2.99
CA ARG A 318 2.16 -5.11 -3.71
C ARG A 318 1.06 -5.77 -2.88
N PHE A 319 0.68 -5.19 -1.74
CA PHE A 319 -0.44 -5.67 -0.93
C PHE A 319 -1.71 -5.82 -1.81
N THR A 320 -2.47 -6.89 -1.58
CA THR A 320 -3.62 -7.27 -2.42
C THR A 320 -4.79 -7.63 -1.54
N GLY A 321 -5.95 -7.01 -1.81
CA GLY A 321 -7.23 -7.29 -1.16
C GLY A 321 -7.23 -7.00 0.34
N ARG A 322 -7.91 -7.88 1.09
CA ARG A 322 -8.08 -7.90 2.54
C ARG A 322 -8.90 -6.74 3.11
N ASP A 323 -9.79 -6.18 2.30
CA ASP A 323 -10.58 -5.03 2.73
C ASP A 323 -11.54 -5.38 3.89
N GLU A 324 -12.27 -6.49 3.76
CA GLU A 324 -13.17 -6.99 4.81
C GLU A 324 -12.46 -7.20 6.15
N PRO A 325 -11.37 -8.00 6.27
CA PRO A 325 -10.70 -8.18 7.55
C PRO A 325 -10.04 -6.89 8.07
N LEU A 326 -9.58 -5.97 7.20
CA LEU A 326 -9.08 -4.66 7.63
C LEU A 326 -10.18 -3.82 8.29
N MET A 327 -11.38 -3.82 7.69
CA MET A 327 -12.54 -3.11 8.26
C MET A 327 -13.03 -3.77 9.55
N ALA A 328 -13.05 -5.09 9.61
CA ALA A 328 -13.41 -5.80 10.82
C ALA A 328 -12.46 -5.47 11.99
N VAL A 329 -11.13 -5.44 11.76
CA VAL A 329 -10.18 -4.96 12.79
C VAL A 329 -10.50 -3.53 13.22
N TYR A 330 -10.76 -2.67 12.24
CA TYR A 330 -11.07 -1.26 12.48
C TYR A 330 -12.32 -1.10 13.36
N ASP A 331 -13.42 -1.78 13.03
CA ASP A 331 -14.66 -1.71 13.79
C ASP A 331 -14.55 -2.32 15.18
N LEU A 332 -13.86 -3.46 15.31
CA LEU A 332 -13.61 -4.09 16.60
C LEU A 332 -12.85 -3.16 17.54
N LEU A 333 -11.79 -2.51 17.04
CA LEU A 333 -11.01 -1.56 17.84
C LEU A 333 -11.83 -0.31 18.20
N ARG A 334 -12.61 0.22 17.25
CA ARG A 334 -13.40 1.45 17.46
C ARG A 334 -14.57 1.27 18.42
N THR A 335 -15.27 0.15 18.33
CA THR A 335 -16.47 -0.13 19.14
C THR A 335 -16.14 -0.63 20.53
N ALA A 336 -14.87 -1.01 20.77
CA ALA A 336 -14.40 -1.42 22.06
C ALA A 336 -14.53 -0.28 23.09
N GLY A 337 -15.05 -0.61 24.27
CA GLY A 337 -14.99 0.30 25.42
C GLY A 337 -13.54 0.62 25.80
N THR A 338 -13.33 1.73 26.51
CA THR A 338 -12.02 2.09 27.04
C THR A 338 -11.39 0.92 27.79
N GLY A 339 -10.13 0.58 27.49
CA GLY A 339 -9.43 -0.57 28.08
C GLY A 339 -9.68 -1.92 27.40
N HIS A 340 -10.58 -2.00 26.41
CA HIS A 340 -10.98 -3.25 25.76
C HIS A 340 -10.62 -3.29 24.27
N GLY A 341 -9.94 -2.27 23.74
CA GLY A 341 -9.51 -2.19 22.34
C GLY A 341 -8.34 -3.11 22.02
N ARG A 342 -8.49 -4.43 22.23
CA ARG A 342 -7.46 -5.45 22.02
C ARG A 342 -7.95 -6.46 21.01
N VAL A 343 -7.36 -6.46 19.82
CA VAL A 343 -7.70 -7.41 18.76
C VAL A 343 -6.51 -8.33 18.50
N VAL A 344 -6.76 -9.63 18.44
CA VAL A 344 -5.78 -10.63 18.00
C VAL A 344 -6.16 -11.13 16.61
N LEU A 345 -5.30 -10.88 15.63
CA LEU A 345 -5.30 -11.54 14.35
C LEU A 345 -4.78 -12.96 14.55
N HIS A 346 -5.63 -13.95 14.32
CA HIS A 346 -5.27 -15.36 14.43
C HIS A 346 -5.38 -16.08 13.09
N GLY A 347 -4.62 -17.17 12.96
CA GLY A 347 -4.56 -17.96 11.74
C GLY A 347 -3.20 -18.62 11.55
N MET A 348 -3.09 -19.47 10.55
CA MET A 348 -1.87 -20.25 10.29
C MET A 348 -0.66 -19.37 9.93
N SER A 349 0.53 -19.96 10.01
CA SER A 349 1.75 -19.31 9.50
C SER A 349 1.61 -19.03 7.99
N GLY A 350 2.16 -17.92 7.49
CA GLY A 350 2.10 -17.58 6.06
C GLY A 350 0.77 -17.03 5.55
N ILE A 351 -0.29 -16.98 6.38
CA ILE A 351 -1.61 -16.45 5.96
C ILE A 351 -1.65 -14.92 5.77
N GLY A 352 -0.61 -14.21 6.23
CA GLY A 352 -0.46 -12.77 6.02
C GLY A 352 -0.85 -11.86 7.20
N LYS A 353 -1.01 -12.39 8.43
CA LYS A 353 -1.36 -11.58 9.63
C LYS A 353 -0.48 -10.35 9.84
N THR A 354 0.84 -10.52 9.75
CA THR A 354 1.82 -9.43 9.87
C THR A 354 1.65 -8.38 8.77
N GLN A 355 1.36 -8.80 7.54
CA GLN A 355 1.10 -7.88 6.42
C GLN A 355 -0.24 -7.14 6.60
N LEU A 356 -1.27 -7.83 7.09
CA LEU A 356 -2.57 -7.24 7.41
C LEU A 356 -2.44 -6.16 8.50
N ALA A 357 -1.71 -6.44 9.57
CA ALA A 357 -1.45 -5.47 10.64
C ALA A 357 -0.63 -4.27 10.17
N ALA A 358 0.38 -4.49 9.32
CA ALA A 358 1.16 -3.40 8.74
C ALA A 358 0.28 -2.52 7.84
N GLU A 359 -0.54 -3.12 6.97
CA GLU A 359 -1.44 -2.35 6.11
C GLU A 359 -2.51 -1.61 6.92
N TYR A 360 -3.03 -2.19 8.01
CA TYR A 360 -3.92 -1.51 8.95
C TYR A 360 -3.26 -0.22 9.48
N VAL A 361 -2.01 -0.30 9.92
CA VAL A 361 -1.24 0.85 10.41
C VAL A 361 -1.10 1.93 9.32
N TYR A 362 -0.81 1.55 8.08
CA TYR A 362 -0.68 2.53 6.99
C TYR A 362 -2.01 3.15 6.57
N ARG A 363 -3.13 2.43 6.68
CA ARG A 363 -4.45 2.93 6.32
C ARG A 363 -5.10 3.76 7.43
N PHE A 364 -4.95 3.36 8.68
CA PHE A 364 -5.65 3.94 9.82
C PHE A 364 -4.74 4.64 10.84
N GLY A 365 -3.43 4.74 10.56
CA GLY A 365 -2.45 5.35 11.46
C GLY A 365 -2.75 6.81 11.80
N ALA A 366 -3.41 7.55 10.90
CA ALA A 366 -3.81 8.94 11.11
C ALA A 366 -4.80 9.14 12.27
N ASP A 367 -5.52 8.09 12.67
CA ASP A 367 -6.44 8.13 13.82
C ASP A 367 -5.70 8.15 15.17
N TYR A 368 -4.40 7.86 15.16
CA TYR A 368 -3.56 7.73 16.36
C TYR A 368 -2.51 8.84 16.45
N ASP A 369 -2.17 9.23 17.68
CA ASP A 369 -1.05 10.11 17.99
C ASP A 369 0.27 9.35 18.15
N VAL A 370 0.18 8.10 18.57
CA VAL A 370 1.32 7.20 18.77
C VAL A 370 1.05 5.89 18.05
N VAL A 371 1.96 5.47 17.18
CA VAL A 371 1.97 4.14 16.58
C VAL A 371 3.31 3.48 16.90
N TRP A 372 3.26 2.35 17.60
CA TRP A 372 4.47 1.64 18.01
C TRP A 372 4.36 0.15 17.71
N TRP A 373 5.33 -0.38 16.98
CA TRP A 373 5.38 -1.79 16.59
C TRP A 373 6.45 -2.53 17.38
N VAL A 374 6.07 -3.65 17.99
CA VAL A 374 6.89 -4.43 18.90
C VAL A 374 6.91 -5.90 18.48
N PRO A 375 8.08 -6.45 18.11
CA PRO A 375 8.28 -7.89 18.01
C PRO A 375 8.01 -8.56 19.37
N ALA A 376 7.11 -9.54 19.37
CA ALA A 376 6.50 -10.12 20.55
C ALA A 376 6.76 -11.64 20.71
N GLU A 377 7.67 -12.19 19.90
CA GLU A 377 8.03 -13.62 19.91
C GLU A 377 8.72 -14.07 21.20
N ARG A 378 9.46 -13.16 21.85
CA ARG A 378 10.20 -13.44 23.08
C ARG A 378 10.05 -12.30 24.07
N ARG A 379 9.81 -12.64 25.34
CA ARG A 379 9.65 -11.69 26.45
C ARG A 379 10.78 -10.66 26.54
N ALA A 380 12.04 -11.07 26.37
CA ALA A 380 13.20 -10.17 26.48
C ALA A 380 13.18 -9.08 25.39
N THR A 381 12.96 -9.46 24.13
CA THR A 381 12.86 -8.53 22.99
C THR A 381 11.66 -7.60 23.14
N PHE A 382 10.51 -8.16 23.52
CA PHE A 382 9.28 -7.40 23.75
C PHE A 382 9.49 -6.30 24.80
N ARG A 383 10.02 -6.66 25.97
CA ARG A 383 10.32 -5.70 27.05
C ARG A 383 11.20 -4.57 26.54
N ARG A 384 12.15 -4.89 25.67
CA ARG A 384 13.18 -3.94 25.23
C ARG A 384 12.61 -2.92 24.29
N GLN A 385 11.89 -3.41 23.29
CA GLN A 385 11.26 -2.56 22.30
C GLN A 385 10.13 -1.73 22.91
N LEU A 386 9.43 -2.24 23.93
CA LEU A 386 8.45 -1.45 24.66
C LEU A 386 9.12 -0.35 25.52
N ALA A 387 10.24 -0.64 26.19
CA ALA A 387 10.98 0.36 26.96
C ALA A 387 11.57 1.48 26.08
N ASN A 388 11.90 1.19 24.82
CA ASN A 388 12.37 2.18 23.85
C ASN A 388 11.32 3.24 23.48
N LEU A 389 10.04 3.02 23.78
CA LEU A 389 8.99 4.01 23.60
C LEU A 389 9.07 5.15 24.64
N ALA A 390 9.74 4.95 25.78
CA ALA A 390 9.84 5.96 26.85
C ALA A 390 10.42 7.31 26.37
N PRO A 391 11.60 7.36 25.74
CA PRO A 391 12.16 8.61 25.23
C PRO A 391 11.30 9.23 24.12
N GLU A 392 10.69 8.42 23.25
CA GLU A 392 9.85 8.90 22.14
C GLU A 392 8.56 9.56 22.65
N LEU A 393 8.01 9.07 23.76
CA LEU A 393 6.89 9.72 24.47
C LEU A 393 7.32 10.96 25.28
N GLY A 394 8.61 11.29 25.34
CA GLY A 394 9.13 12.39 26.15
C GLY A 394 9.05 12.13 27.66
N LEU A 395 9.03 10.88 28.09
CA LEU A 395 8.90 10.54 29.51
C LEU A 395 10.22 10.75 30.26
N SER A 396 10.15 11.45 31.38
CA SER A 396 11.27 11.57 32.32
C SER A 396 11.43 10.28 33.12
N THR A 397 12.48 9.51 32.83
CA THR A 397 12.77 8.22 33.48
C THR A 397 14.24 8.16 33.89
N GLY A 398 14.60 7.34 34.89
CA GLY A 398 16.00 7.07 35.19
C GLY A 398 16.73 6.25 34.13
N ALA A 399 18.00 5.94 34.39
CA ALA A 399 18.84 5.17 33.49
C ALA A 399 18.43 3.69 33.42
N GLU A 400 17.77 3.18 34.47
CA GLU A 400 17.42 1.78 34.56
C GLU A 400 16.29 1.40 33.59
N TYR A 401 16.54 0.29 32.90
CA TYR A 401 15.64 -0.30 31.93
C TYR A 401 14.25 -0.64 32.52
N GLY A 402 14.20 -1.16 33.74
CA GLY A 402 12.96 -1.51 34.42
C GLY A 402 12.09 -0.30 34.79
N GLU A 403 12.68 0.88 34.96
CA GLU A 403 11.95 2.14 35.20
C GLU A 403 11.27 2.63 33.92
N ARG A 404 12.00 2.60 32.79
CA ARG A 404 11.46 2.97 31.47
C ARG A 404 10.23 2.15 31.10
N LEU A 405 10.32 0.82 31.26
CA LEU A 405 9.21 -0.08 30.97
C LEU A 405 7.98 0.23 31.84
N ARG A 406 8.17 0.48 33.14
CA ARG A 406 7.07 0.85 34.04
C ARG A 406 6.45 2.19 33.65
N ALA A 407 7.26 3.20 33.35
CA ALA A 407 6.81 4.51 32.94
C ALA A 407 5.97 4.47 31.65
N VAL A 408 6.41 3.70 30.64
CA VAL A 408 5.65 3.51 29.40
C VAL A 408 4.29 2.87 29.67
N ARG A 409 4.27 1.76 30.44
CA ARG A 409 3.01 1.09 30.78
C ARG A 409 2.05 2.01 31.52
N ASP A 410 2.56 2.82 32.44
CA ASP A 410 1.78 3.80 33.19
C ASP A 410 1.26 4.95 32.31
N ALA A 411 2.09 5.45 31.39
CA ALA A 411 1.72 6.48 30.43
C ALA A 411 0.60 6.00 29.49
N LEU A 412 0.78 4.84 28.87
CA LEU A 412 -0.23 4.23 27.98
C LEU A 412 -1.53 3.92 28.73
N ARG A 413 -1.42 3.49 30.00
CA ARG A 413 -2.60 3.22 30.84
C ARG A 413 -3.40 4.47 31.17
N ARG A 414 -2.74 5.56 31.51
CA ARG A 414 -3.40 6.84 31.79
C ARG A 414 -3.85 7.55 30.51
N GLY A 415 -3.23 7.24 29.36
CA GLY A 415 -3.42 8.00 28.13
C GLY A 415 -2.71 9.37 28.17
N GLU A 416 -1.60 9.47 28.90
CA GLU A 416 -0.82 10.70 29.05
C GLU A 416 0.64 10.42 28.64
N PRO A 417 1.24 11.21 27.73
CA PRO A 417 0.71 12.45 27.14
C PRO A 417 -0.30 12.24 26.01
N TYR A 418 -0.45 11.02 25.49
CA TYR A 418 -1.32 10.70 24.36
C TYR A 418 -2.34 9.63 24.72
N ALA A 419 -3.63 9.91 24.52
CA ALA A 419 -4.71 8.96 24.77
C ALA A 419 -4.98 8.06 23.55
N ARG A 420 -4.69 8.55 22.33
CA ARG A 420 -4.89 7.83 21.07
C ARG A 420 -3.59 7.16 20.65
N TRP A 421 -3.33 5.97 21.16
CA TRP A 421 -2.14 5.19 20.81
C TRP A 421 -2.54 3.83 20.23
N LEU A 422 -1.70 3.30 19.32
CA LEU A 422 -1.79 1.96 18.77
C LEU A 422 -0.48 1.23 19.04
N LEU A 423 -0.57 0.10 19.75
CA LEU A 423 0.53 -0.81 19.96
C LEU A 423 0.32 -2.07 19.11
N VAL A 424 1.24 -2.38 18.20
CA VAL A 424 1.20 -3.60 17.40
C VAL A 424 2.18 -4.63 17.95
N LEU A 425 1.69 -5.81 18.32
CA LEU A 425 2.47 -6.92 18.86
C LEU A 425 2.58 -8.03 17.81
N ASP A 426 3.76 -8.17 17.20
CA ASP A 426 3.93 -9.08 16.07
C ASP A 426 4.59 -10.41 16.50
N GLY A 427 3.96 -11.54 16.17
CA GLY A 427 4.48 -12.88 16.46
C GLY A 427 4.28 -13.34 17.90
N ALA A 428 3.23 -12.86 18.58
CA ALA A 428 2.94 -13.13 19.97
C ALA A 428 2.29 -14.52 20.18
N ASP A 429 3.00 -15.60 19.88
CA ASP A 429 2.43 -16.97 19.91
C ASP A 429 2.26 -17.54 21.34
N GLU A 430 2.89 -16.95 22.35
CA GLU A 430 2.84 -17.42 23.74
C GLU A 430 2.30 -16.31 24.66
N PRO A 431 0.97 -16.21 24.88
CA PRO A 431 0.38 -15.16 25.69
C PRO A 431 0.99 -15.05 27.09
N GLY A 432 1.23 -16.19 27.75
CA GLY A 432 1.80 -16.26 29.09
C GLY A 432 3.21 -15.66 29.22
N GLN A 433 3.93 -15.45 28.10
CA GLN A 433 5.24 -14.80 28.14
C GLN A 433 5.18 -13.27 28.23
N ILE A 434 4.08 -12.62 27.80
CA ILE A 434 4.07 -11.17 27.63
C ILE A 434 2.77 -10.48 28.07
N GLU A 435 1.69 -11.23 28.31
CA GLU A 435 0.37 -10.67 28.63
C GLU A 435 0.40 -9.73 29.84
N ASP A 436 1.18 -10.07 30.87
CA ASP A 436 1.36 -9.27 32.08
C ASP A 436 2.01 -7.89 31.83
N LEU A 437 2.56 -7.68 30.63
CA LEU A 437 3.19 -6.45 30.19
C LEU A 437 2.37 -5.66 29.17
N VAL A 438 1.30 -6.24 28.62
CA VAL A 438 0.43 -5.55 27.66
C VAL A 438 -0.31 -4.42 28.38
N PRO A 439 -0.23 -3.17 27.91
CA PRO A 439 -0.89 -2.05 28.57
C PRO A 439 -2.42 -2.14 28.41
N THR A 440 -3.13 -1.71 29.45
CA THR A 440 -4.57 -1.48 29.43
C THR A 440 -4.81 0.02 29.50
N GLY A 441 -5.62 0.61 28.60
CA GLY A 441 -5.80 2.06 28.56
C GLY A 441 -6.77 2.52 27.47
N PRO A 442 -6.84 3.83 27.19
CA PRO A 442 -7.74 4.38 26.18
C PRO A 442 -7.31 4.12 24.73
N GLY A 443 -6.09 3.61 24.51
CA GLY A 443 -5.60 3.24 23.17
C GLY A 443 -5.86 1.77 22.81
N HIS A 444 -5.30 1.37 21.68
CA HIS A 444 -5.57 0.09 21.02
C HIS A 444 -4.33 -0.81 20.97
N VAL A 445 -4.57 -2.12 21.06
CA VAL A 445 -3.55 -3.16 20.88
C VAL A 445 -3.98 -4.08 19.75
N LEU A 446 -3.14 -4.20 18.72
CA LEU A 446 -3.31 -5.14 17.63
C LEU A 446 -2.24 -6.23 17.73
N ILE A 447 -2.64 -7.49 17.84
CA ILE A 447 -1.74 -8.61 18.07
C ILE A 447 -1.77 -9.53 16.86
N THR A 448 -0.62 -10.00 16.37
CA THR A 448 -0.55 -11.13 15.45
C THR A 448 -0.10 -12.37 16.20
N SER A 449 -0.86 -13.46 16.09
CA SER A 449 -0.56 -14.70 16.81
C SER A 449 -1.10 -15.92 16.06
N ARG A 450 -0.51 -17.09 16.31
CA ARG A 450 -1.10 -18.38 15.94
C ARG A 450 -1.91 -18.99 17.08
N ASN A 451 -1.80 -18.45 18.29
CA ASN A 451 -2.39 -19.02 19.48
C ASN A 451 -3.74 -18.34 19.80
N PRO A 452 -4.87 -19.08 19.76
CA PRO A 452 -6.19 -18.53 20.07
C PRO A 452 -6.38 -18.22 21.57
N GLU A 453 -5.49 -18.69 22.46
CA GLU A 453 -5.56 -18.46 23.91
C GLU A 453 -5.56 -16.97 24.31
N TRP A 454 -5.16 -16.06 23.41
CA TRP A 454 -5.30 -14.62 23.62
C TRP A 454 -6.73 -14.18 23.96
N THR A 455 -7.75 -14.95 23.55
CA THR A 455 -9.15 -14.72 23.94
C THR A 455 -9.39 -14.86 25.44
N ALA A 456 -8.69 -15.78 26.11
CA ALA A 456 -8.75 -15.93 27.57
C ALA A 456 -8.15 -14.72 28.31
N HIS A 457 -7.38 -13.89 27.60
CA HIS A 457 -6.73 -12.68 28.11
C HIS A 457 -7.46 -11.39 27.72
N GLY A 458 -8.74 -11.48 27.33
CA GLY A 458 -9.58 -10.33 27.03
C GLY A 458 -9.31 -9.67 25.67
N CYS A 459 -8.67 -10.38 24.74
CA CYS A 459 -8.61 -9.96 23.34
C CYS A 459 -9.84 -10.46 22.56
N THR A 460 -10.34 -9.64 21.64
CA THR A 460 -11.27 -10.10 20.61
C THR A 460 -10.48 -10.76 19.49
N ALA A 461 -10.86 -12.00 19.14
CA ALA A 461 -10.21 -12.77 18.08
C ALA A 461 -10.81 -12.42 16.71
N LEU A 462 -9.94 -12.25 15.72
CA LEU A 462 -10.30 -12.20 14.30
C LEU A 462 -9.52 -13.25 13.51
N ASP A 463 -10.23 -14.25 13.00
CA ASP A 463 -9.69 -15.26 12.10
C ASP A 463 -9.30 -14.59 10.79
N VAL A 464 -8.03 -14.71 10.40
CA VAL A 464 -7.56 -14.25 9.10
C VAL A 464 -7.75 -15.40 8.10
N PRO A 465 -8.70 -15.29 7.16
CA PRO A 465 -8.96 -16.37 6.20
C PRO A 465 -7.83 -16.46 5.15
N PRO A 466 -7.78 -17.52 4.33
CA PRO A 466 -7.05 -17.50 3.06
C PRO A 466 -7.55 -16.39 2.14
N TYR A 467 -6.87 -16.17 1.01
CA TYR A 467 -7.39 -15.27 -0.02
C TYR A 467 -8.66 -15.87 -0.63
N THR A 468 -9.62 -14.99 -0.94
CA THR A 468 -10.73 -15.33 -1.83
C THR A 468 -10.19 -15.65 -3.23
N ILE A 469 -11.02 -16.27 -4.07
CA ILE A 469 -10.64 -16.55 -5.46
C ILE A 469 -10.26 -15.26 -6.22
N GLN A 470 -10.97 -14.16 -5.99
CA GLN A 470 -10.69 -12.89 -6.68
C GLN A 470 -9.38 -12.27 -6.21
N GLU A 471 -9.12 -12.28 -4.89
CA GLU A 471 -7.86 -11.82 -4.32
C GLU A 471 -6.68 -12.66 -4.83
N SER A 472 -6.85 -13.98 -4.87
CA SER A 472 -5.84 -14.92 -5.34
C SER A 472 -5.52 -14.71 -6.82
N VAL A 473 -6.54 -14.58 -7.68
CA VAL A 473 -6.36 -14.29 -9.11
C VAL A 473 -5.64 -12.96 -9.31
N ALA A 474 -6.06 -11.89 -8.61
CA ALA A 474 -5.41 -10.60 -8.70
C ALA A 474 -3.94 -10.66 -8.25
N PHE A 475 -3.68 -11.37 -7.15
CA PHE A 475 -2.35 -11.56 -6.60
C PHE A 475 -1.44 -12.35 -7.56
N VAL A 476 -1.91 -13.51 -8.04
CA VAL A 476 -1.16 -14.39 -8.96
C VAL A 476 -0.85 -13.67 -10.26
N ARG A 477 -1.81 -12.98 -10.89
CA ARG A 477 -1.58 -12.26 -12.15
C ARG A 477 -0.60 -11.10 -12.00
N ARG A 478 -0.60 -10.41 -10.85
CA ARG A 478 0.41 -9.39 -10.55
C ARG A 478 1.79 -10.00 -10.36
N ARG A 479 1.86 -11.19 -9.76
CA ARG A 479 3.12 -11.89 -9.46
C ARG A 479 3.71 -12.62 -10.65
N ALA A 480 2.86 -13.12 -11.54
CA ALA A 480 3.16 -13.87 -12.76
C ALA A 480 2.32 -13.35 -13.94
N PRO A 481 2.71 -12.21 -14.55
CA PRO A 481 1.92 -11.56 -15.61
C PRO A 481 1.61 -12.43 -16.83
N ARG A 482 2.41 -13.49 -17.07
CA ARG A 482 2.19 -14.44 -18.15
C ARG A 482 0.96 -15.34 -17.97
N LEU A 483 0.45 -15.48 -16.74
CA LEU A 483 -0.67 -16.36 -16.44
C LEU A 483 -2.01 -15.68 -16.78
N THR A 484 -2.86 -16.42 -17.47
CA THR A 484 -4.23 -16.03 -17.77
C THR A 484 -5.08 -15.98 -16.49
N ARG A 485 -6.28 -15.40 -16.59
CA ARG A 485 -7.21 -15.34 -15.44
C ARG A 485 -7.66 -16.74 -15.02
N GLU A 486 -7.91 -17.60 -16.00
CA GLU A 486 -8.37 -18.98 -15.83
C GLU A 486 -7.28 -19.84 -15.19
N GLU A 487 -6.03 -19.71 -15.66
CA GLU A 487 -4.88 -20.36 -15.03
C GLU A 487 -4.65 -19.89 -13.59
N ALA A 488 -4.73 -18.59 -13.35
CA ALA A 488 -4.60 -18.04 -11.99
C ALA A 488 -5.72 -18.53 -11.06
N ALA A 489 -6.94 -18.72 -11.57
CA ALA A 489 -8.06 -19.25 -10.80
C ALA A 489 -7.86 -20.72 -10.45
N ARG A 490 -7.45 -21.56 -11.42
CA ARG A 490 -7.14 -22.98 -11.17
C ARG A 490 -5.98 -23.15 -10.18
N LEU A 491 -4.94 -22.33 -10.32
CA LEU A 491 -3.83 -22.33 -9.36
C LEU A 491 -4.29 -21.91 -7.96
N ALA A 492 -5.19 -20.93 -7.85
CA ALA A 492 -5.73 -20.49 -6.58
C ALA A 492 -6.56 -21.57 -5.88
N GLU A 493 -7.36 -22.32 -6.63
CA GLU A 493 -8.12 -23.46 -6.12
C GLU A 493 -7.18 -24.58 -5.64
N ALA A 494 -6.18 -24.95 -6.45
CA ALA A 494 -5.22 -26.01 -6.10
C ALA A 494 -4.36 -25.69 -4.85
N LEU A 495 -4.18 -24.41 -4.53
CA LEU A 495 -3.35 -23.94 -3.42
C LEU A 495 -4.18 -23.40 -2.23
N ASP A 496 -5.49 -23.66 -2.20
CA ASP A 496 -6.43 -23.25 -1.15
C ASP A 496 -6.38 -21.74 -0.81
N GLY A 497 -6.05 -20.89 -1.78
CA GLY A 497 -5.94 -19.44 -1.57
C GLY A 497 -4.85 -19.01 -0.57
N LEU A 498 -3.89 -19.87 -0.22
CA LEU A 498 -2.88 -19.56 0.80
C LEU A 498 -1.88 -18.51 0.28
N PRO A 499 -1.82 -17.28 0.86
CA PRO A 499 -1.06 -16.16 0.27
C PRO A 499 0.42 -16.43 0.07
N LEU A 500 1.09 -16.98 1.09
CA LEU A 500 2.50 -17.31 0.97
C LEU A 500 2.70 -18.33 -0.15
N LEU A 501 1.90 -19.40 -0.18
CA LEU A 501 2.07 -20.46 -1.18
C LEU A 501 1.82 -19.95 -2.61
N LEU A 502 0.82 -19.09 -2.78
CA LEU A 502 0.55 -18.40 -4.04
C LEU A 502 1.73 -17.53 -4.49
N ASP A 503 2.37 -16.79 -3.58
CA ASP A 503 3.52 -15.93 -3.91
C ASP A 503 4.71 -16.73 -4.42
N GLN A 504 4.99 -17.83 -3.75
CA GLN A 504 6.12 -18.70 -4.09
C GLN A 504 5.86 -19.43 -5.41
N THR A 505 4.67 -19.98 -5.56
CA THR A 505 4.30 -20.77 -6.74
C THR A 505 4.11 -19.90 -7.97
N ALA A 506 3.39 -18.78 -7.85
CA ALA A 506 3.28 -17.82 -8.95
C ALA A 506 4.65 -17.21 -9.26
N GLY A 507 5.47 -16.93 -8.25
CA GLY A 507 6.83 -16.43 -8.47
C GLY A 507 7.72 -17.37 -9.27
N TRP A 508 7.62 -18.68 -9.02
CA TRP A 508 8.32 -19.69 -9.79
C TRP A 508 7.72 -19.89 -11.18
N LEU A 509 6.39 -20.07 -11.25
CA LEU A 509 5.68 -20.24 -12.52
C LEU A 509 5.95 -19.05 -13.43
N GLY A 510 5.95 -17.81 -12.94
CA GLY A 510 6.18 -16.61 -13.75
C GLY A 510 7.44 -16.64 -14.63
N GLU A 511 8.46 -17.43 -14.26
CA GLU A 511 9.72 -17.56 -15.01
C GLU A 511 9.95 -18.96 -15.59
N SER A 512 9.14 -19.94 -15.21
CA SER A 512 9.22 -21.30 -15.73
C SER A 512 8.50 -21.44 -17.08
N ALA A 513 8.96 -22.37 -17.93
CA ALA A 513 8.24 -22.78 -19.13
C ALA A 513 7.05 -23.72 -18.83
N MET A 514 6.98 -24.27 -17.62
CA MET A 514 5.92 -25.18 -17.20
C MET A 514 4.54 -24.50 -17.22
N SER A 515 3.53 -25.24 -17.68
CA SER A 515 2.14 -24.81 -17.64
C SER A 515 1.53 -24.99 -16.24
N VAL A 516 0.45 -24.25 -15.95
CA VAL A 516 -0.29 -24.43 -14.69
C VAL A 516 -0.89 -25.82 -14.59
N GLU A 517 -1.34 -26.38 -15.72
CA GLU A 517 -1.91 -27.73 -15.77
C GLU A 517 -0.89 -28.80 -15.34
N GLU A 518 0.31 -28.76 -15.91
CA GLU A 518 1.40 -29.69 -15.56
C GLU A 518 1.80 -29.56 -14.09
N TYR A 519 1.78 -28.34 -13.54
CA TYR A 519 2.07 -28.12 -12.13
C TYR A 519 0.99 -28.69 -11.21
N ILE A 520 -0.30 -28.50 -11.54
CA ILE A 520 -1.41 -29.07 -10.78
C ILE A 520 -1.36 -30.59 -10.80
N GLY A 521 -1.05 -31.20 -11.95
CA GLY A 521 -0.88 -32.66 -12.03
C GLY A 521 0.19 -33.18 -11.05
N LEU A 522 1.30 -32.46 -10.88
CA LEU A 522 2.33 -32.84 -9.90
C LEU A 522 1.89 -32.67 -8.44
N LEU A 523 1.01 -31.70 -8.15
CA LEU A 523 0.42 -31.54 -6.82
C LEU A 523 -0.50 -32.72 -6.49
N GLU A 524 -1.29 -33.18 -7.46
CA GLU A 524 -2.20 -34.31 -7.30
C GLU A 524 -1.42 -35.62 -7.11
N GLU A 525 -0.42 -35.89 -7.96
CA GLU A 525 0.45 -37.08 -7.85
C GLU A 525 1.21 -37.12 -6.52
N GLY A 526 1.72 -35.97 -6.06
CA GLY A 526 2.42 -35.87 -4.79
C GLY A 526 1.52 -35.94 -3.56
N ALA A 527 0.21 -35.67 -3.69
CA ALA A 527 -0.77 -35.87 -2.61
C ALA A 527 -1.19 -37.34 -2.45
N GLU A 528 -1.11 -38.13 -3.54
CA GLU A 528 -1.40 -39.57 -3.54
C GLU A 528 -0.22 -40.42 -3.00
N GLN A 529 1.00 -39.92 -3.15
CA GLN A 529 2.18 -40.48 -2.50
C GLN A 529 2.17 -40.02 -1.04
N ASP A 530 2.40 -40.91 -0.08
CA ASP A 530 2.45 -40.62 1.37
C ASP A 530 3.73 -39.81 1.69
N VAL A 531 3.81 -38.60 1.10
CA VAL A 531 4.96 -37.69 1.15
C VAL A 531 5.23 -37.35 2.60
N VAL A 532 6.52 -37.42 2.96
CA VAL A 532 7.06 -37.17 4.30
C VAL A 532 6.29 -36.03 4.95
N ARG A 533 5.53 -36.37 6.00
CA ARG A 533 4.63 -35.45 6.70
C ARG A 533 5.43 -34.30 7.28
N VAL A 534 5.49 -33.21 6.51
CA VAL A 534 5.77 -31.89 7.04
C VAL A 534 4.76 -31.65 8.16
N SER A 535 5.19 -30.98 9.25
CA SER A 535 4.42 -30.78 10.50
C SER A 535 2.90 -30.85 10.34
N ALA A 536 2.20 -31.64 11.16
CA ALA A 536 0.73 -31.83 11.11
C ALA A 536 -0.11 -30.54 11.25
N ASP A 537 0.56 -29.40 11.43
CA ASP A 537 0.00 -28.06 11.58
C ASP A 537 -0.30 -27.38 10.22
N PHE A 538 0.02 -28.01 9.07
CA PHE A 538 -0.16 -27.42 7.74
C PHE A 538 -0.99 -28.32 6.79
N PRO A 539 -1.83 -27.73 5.91
CA PRO A 539 -2.62 -28.46 4.92
C PRO A 539 -1.76 -29.28 3.96
N LEU A 540 -2.25 -30.42 3.47
CA LEU A 540 -1.51 -31.33 2.58
C LEU A 540 -1.03 -30.64 1.29
N ALA A 541 -1.91 -29.85 0.64
CA ALA A 541 -1.59 -29.11 -0.58
C ALA A 541 -0.35 -28.22 -0.39
N PHE A 542 -0.20 -27.62 0.79
CA PHE A 542 0.96 -26.82 1.13
C PHE A 542 2.23 -27.66 1.24
N GLN A 543 2.17 -28.84 1.87
CA GLN A 543 3.33 -29.73 2.03
C GLN A 543 3.86 -30.19 0.67
N THR A 544 2.95 -30.65 -0.20
CA THR A 544 3.27 -31.14 -1.54
C THR A 544 3.86 -30.04 -2.42
N ALA A 545 3.20 -28.86 -2.46
CA ALA A 545 3.68 -27.71 -3.22
C ALA A 545 5.09 -27.26 -2.78
N TRP A 546 5.36 -27.31 -1.48
CA TRP A 546 6.69 -27.00 -0.94
C TRP A 546 7.75 -28.04 -1.29
N SER A 547 7.42 -29.33 -1.24
CA SER A 547 8.36 -30.38 -1.68
C SER A 547 8.76 -30.17 -3.13
N ILE A 548 7.78 -29.94 -4.02
CA ILE A 548 8.03 -29.67 -5.45
C ILE A 548 8.94 -28.46 -5.62
N LEU A 549 8.69 -27.38 -4.88
CA LEU A 549 9.49 -26.16 -4.97
C LEU A 549 10.93 -26.37 -4.48
N LEU A 550 11.12 -27.12 -3.39
CA LEU A 550 12.45 -27.47 -2.88
C LEU A 550 13.20 -28.41 -3.82
N ASP A 551 12.55 -29.43 -4.38
CA ASP A 551 13.18 -30.38 -5.31
C ASP A 551 13.63 -29.66 -6.58
N ARG A 552 12.80 -28.75 -7.10
CA ARG A 552 13.19 -27.89 -8.24
C ARG A 552 14.30 -26.92 -7.91
N LEU A 553 14.33 -26.39 -6.68
CA LEU A 553 15.43 -25.55 -6.24
C LEU A 553 16.73 -26.35 -6.15
N ARG A 554 16.67 -27.61 -5.69
CA ARG A 554 17.82 -28.54 -5.68
C ARG A 554 18.34 -28.82 -7.08
N GLU A 555 17.45 -28.98 -8.06
CA GLU A 555 17.81 -29.25 -9.46
C GLU A 555 18.44 -28.03 -10.16
N ASN A 556 17.86 -26.84 -9.97
CA ASN A 556 18.23 -25.64 -10.74
C ASN A 556 19.25 -24.73 -10.05
N ALA A 557 19.26 -24.70 -8.71
CA ALA A 557 20.14 -23.84 -7.91
C ALA A 557 20.52 -24.52 -6.58
N PRO A 558 21.31 -25.61 -6.60
CA PRO A 558 21.66 -26.37 -5.38
C PRO A 558 22.36 -25.50 -4.32
N GLU A 559 23.09 -24.46 -4.73
CA GLU A 559 23.72 -23.51 -3.82
C GLU A 559 22.69 -22.70 -3.01
N ALA A 560 21.54 -22.38 -3.61
CA ALA A 560 20.45 -21.68 -2.92
C ALA A 560 19.86 -22.55 -1.80
N VAL A 561 19.76 -23.87 -2.03
CA VAL A 561 19.33 -24.83 -1.00
C VAL A 561 20.33 -24.89 0.15
N GLY A 562 21.63 -24.94 -0.17
CA GLY A 562 22.68 -24.89 0.84
C GLY A 562 22.62 -23.65 1.72
N LEU A 563 22.41 -22.47 1.12
CA LEU A 563 22.22 -21.22 1.87
C LEU A 563 20.96 -21.24 2.74
N LEU A 564 19.88 -21.80 2.22
CA LEU A 564 18.62 -21.94 2.93
C LEU A 564 18.78 -22.86 4.14
N HIS A 565 19.45 -24.01 3.99
CA HIS A 565 19.78 -24.92 5.09
C HIS A 565 20.61 -24.20 6.17
N LEU A 566 21.64 -23.44 5.79
CA LEU A 566 22.45 -22.66 6.74
C LEU A 566 21.61 -21.62 7.50
N CYS A 567 20.76 -20.87 6.81
CA CYS A 567 19.87 -19.88 7.44
C CYS A 567 18.95 -20.48 8.51
N CYS A 568 18.62 -21.78 8.40
CA CYS A 568 17.73 -22.46 9.34
C CYS A 568 18.34 -22.63 10.75
N PHE A 569 19.66 -22.47 10.91
CA PHE A 569 20.37 -22.56 12.20
C PHE A 569 20.55 -21.20 12.89
N PHE A 570 19.92 -20.15 12.38
CA PHE A 570 19.78 -18.87 13.05
C PHE A 570 18.34 -18.67 13.52
N ALA A 571 18.11 -17.85 14.55
CA ALA A 571 16.75 -17.51 14.97
C ALA A 571 15.83 -17.05 13.81
N PRO A 572 14.53 -17.41 13.83
CA PRO A 572 13.55 -16.86 12.90
C PRO A 572 13.56 -15.33 12.97
N GLY A 573 13.37 -14.67 11.83
CA GLY A 573 13.48 -13.22 11.71
C GLY A 573 14.79 -12.77 11.08
N ALA A 574 15.29 -11.60 11.48
CA ALA A 574 16.43 -10.94 10.85
C ALA A 574 17.76 -11.63 11.19
N VAL A 575 18.42 -12.20 10.18
CA VAL A 575 19.79 -12.73 10.25
C VAL A 575 20.72 -11.76 9.53
N PRO A 576 21.65 -11.08 10.24
CA PRO A 576 22.59 -10.16 9.59
C PRO A 576 23.44 -10.88 8.53
N VAL A 577 23.55 -10.32 7.32
CA VAL A 577 24.37 -10.89 6.24
C VAL A 577 25.83 -11.04 6.67
N ARG A 578 26.35 -10.08 7.44
CA ARG A 578 27.70 -10.13 8.05
C ARG A 578 27.92 -11.34 8.96
N LEU A 579 26.86 -11.84 9.60
CA LEU A 579 26.92 -13.00 10.47
C LEU A 579 27.02 -14.27 9.62
N LEU A 580 26.22 -14.36 8.54
CA LEU A 580 26.33 -15.43 7.55
C LEU A 580 27.71 -15.47 6.88
N GLY A 581 28.26 -14.30 6.53
CA GLY A 581 29.60 -14.18 5.95
C GLY A 581 30.74 -14.52 6.92
N SER A 582 30.47 -14.56 8.23
CA SER A 582 31.45 -14.94 9.26
C SER A 582 31.49 -16.45 9.52
N VAL A 583 30.65 -17.24 8.84
CA VAL A 583 30.64 -18.69 9.00
C VAL A 583 31.93 -19.28 8.40
N PRO A 584 32.73 -20.02 9.18
CA PRO A 584 33.97 -20.59 8.68
C PRO A 584 33.67 -21.64 7.59
N PRO A 585 34.15 -21.46 6.34
CA PRO A 585 33.87 -22.40 5.26
C PRO A 585 34.41 -23.81 5.52
N GLU A 586 35.39 -23.97 6.41
CA GLU A 586 36.07 -25.24 6.68
C GLU A 586 35.21 -26.26 7.43
N VAL A 587 34.19 -25.81 8.16
CA VAL A 587 33.25 -26.69 8.89
C VAL A 587 31.98 -26.97 8.10
N LEU A 588 31.79 -26.28 6.98
CA LEU A 588 30.60 -26.42 6.15
C LEU A 588 30.77 -27.56 5.12
N PRO A 589 29.67 -28.18 4.68
CA PRO A 589 29.68 -29.03 3.49
C PRO A 589 30.28 -28.29 2.28
N GLU A 590 31.05 -29.00 1.44
CA GLU A 590 31.84 -28.40 0.35
C GLU A 590 31.03 -27.48 -0.59
N GLY A 591 29.77 -27.85 -0.88
CA GLY A 591 28.87 -27.01 -1.69
C GLY A 591 28.58 -25.65 -1.06
N ILE A 592 28.37 -25.60 0.26
CA ILE A 592 28.10 -24.37 1.01
C ILE A 592 29.41 -23.61 1.25
N ALA A 593 30.51 -24.31 1.51
CA ALA A 593 31.84 -23.70 1.63
C ALA A 593 32.24 -22.95 0.34
N ARG A 594 31.98 -23.54 -0.83
CA ARG A 594 32.20 -22.90 -2.13
C ARG A 594 31.33 -21.66 -2.29
N LEU A 595 30.05 -21.74 -1.91
CA LEU A 595 29.13 -20.60 -1.92
C LEU A 595 29.66 -19.43 -1.07
N MET A 596 30.17 -19.69 0.14
CA MET A 596 30.70 -18.64 1.02
C MET A 596 31.95 -17.96 0.43
N ARG A 597 32.73 -18.66 -0.40
CA ARG A 597 33.97 -18.15 -1.01
C ARG A 597 33.73 -17.39 -2.32
N ASP A 598 32.57 -17.55 -2.96
CA ASP A 598 32.27 -16.98 -4.28
C ASP A 598 31.12 -15.96 -4.20
N PRO A 599 31.41 -14.64 -4.31
CA PRO A 599 30.39 -13.60 -4.28
C PRO A 599 29.33 -13.71 -5.38
N ALA A 600 29.67 -14.26 -6.55
CA ALA A 600 28.71 -14.42 -7.64
C ALA A 600 27.71 -15.54 -7.33
N LEU A 601 28.18 -16.67 -6.79
CA LEU A 601 27.31 -17.74 -6.31
C LEU A 601 26.43 -17.26 -5.16
N TRP A 602 26.99 -16.50 -4.20
CA TRP A 602 26.23 -15.93 -3.08
C TRP A 602 25.07 -15.04 -3.58
N ASN A 603 25.38 -14.09 -4.48
CA ASN A 603 24.39 -13.17 -5.02
C ASN A 603 23.32 -13.90 -5.85
N ASN A 604 23.71 -14.94 -6.60
CA ASN A 604 22.76 -15.77 -7.32
C ASN A 604 21.86 -16.56 -6.37
N ALA A 605 22.40 -17.18 -5.31
CA ALA A 605 21.63 -17.91 -4.31
C ALA A 605 20.60 -17.01 -3.61
N ILE A 606 21.03 -15.82 -3.14
CA ILE A 606 20.12 -14.82 -2.54
C ILE A 606 19.03 -14.39 -3.53
N ARG A 607 19.37 -14.20 -4.81
CA ARG A 607 18.40 -13.82 -5.84
C ARG A 607 17.31 -14.88 -6.01
N HIS A 608 17.68 -16.16 -6.16
CA HIS A 608 16.72 -17.25 -6.30
C HIS A 608 15.83 -17.40 -5.06
N LEU A 609 16.42 -17.36 -3.85
CA LEU A 609 15.63 -17.47 -2.61
C LEU A 609 14.67 -16.29 -2.41
N ARG A 610 15.09 -15.07 -2.80
CA ARG A 610 14.24 -13.87 -2.75
C ARG A 610 13.10 -13.95 -3.76
N GLN A 611 13.37 -14.47 -4.95
CA GLN A 611 12.38 -14.62 -6.00
C GLN A 611 11.29 -15.64 -5.61
N LEU A 612 11.68 -16.74 -4.99
CA LEU A 612 10.75 -17.73 -4.43
C LEU A 612 10.12 -17.28 -3.11
N SER A 613 10.30 -16.02 -2.70
CA SER A 613 9.81 -15.44 -1.44
C SER A 613 10.11 -16.29 -0.21
N VAL A 614 11.17 -17.10 -0.27
CA VAL A 614 11.64 -17.94 0.83
C VAL A 614 12.36 -17.07 1.85
N ILE A 615 13.14 -16.12 1.35
CA ILE A 615 13.80 -15.10 2.15
C ILE A 615 13.37 -13.70 1.73
N ARG A 616 13.37 -12.77 2.68
CA ARG A 616 13.29 -11.33 2.43
C ARG A 616 14.60 -10.67 2.82
N VAL A 617 15.15 -9.83 1.95
CA VAL A 617 16.34 -9.03 2.29
C VAL A 617 15.89 -7.62 2.67
N GLU A 618 16.31 -7.14 3.82
CA GLU A 618 16.11 -5.76 4.26
C GLU A 618 17.47 -5.07 4.40
N SER A 619 17.64 -3.93 3.74
CA SER A 619 18.84 -3.10 3.86
C SER A 619 18.49 -1.82 4.63
N ARG A 620 19.17 -1.59 5.76
CA ARG A 620 19.10 -0.37 6.57
C ARG A 620 20.48 0.30 6.57
N GLY A 621 20.69 1.20 5.61
CA GLY A 621 22.00 1.82 5.41
C GLY A 621 23.04 0.80 4.96
N ALA A 622 24.13 0.64 5.72
CA ALA A 622 25.17 -0.35 5.44
C ALA A 622 24.88 -1.75 6.01
N ASP A 623 23.81 -1.90 6.80
CA ASP A 623 23.43 -3.16 7.42
C ASP A 623 22.37 -3.89 6.58
N GLU A 624 22.69 -5.10 6.13
CA GLU A 624 21.77 -6.00 5.43
C GLU A 624 21.39 -7.18 6.31
N SER A 625 20.10 -7.52 6.33
CA SER A 625 19.58 -8.70 7.01
C SER A 625 18.73 -9.56 6.08
N VAL A 626 18.90 -10.87 6.20
CA VAL A 626 18.08 -11.89 5.56
C VAL A 626 17.02 -12.34 6.55
N HIS A 627 15.76 -12.32 6.14
CA HIS A 627 14.64 -12.76 6.93
C HIS A 627 14.11 -14.06 6.35
N LEU A 628 14.28 -15.16 7.09
CA LEU A 628 13.68 -16.43 6.75
C LEU A 628 12.27 -16.52 7.34
N HIS A 629 11.29 -16.91 6.51
CA HIS A 629 9.94 -17.09 7.02
C HIS A 629 9.89 -18.34 7.92
N ARG A 630 9.37 -18.19 9.16
CA ARG A 630 9.39 -19.21 10.22
C ARG A 630 8.86 -20.58 9.79
N MET A 631 7.87 -20.58 8.91
CA MET A 631 7.30 -21.80 8.31
C MET A 631 8.38 -22.60 7.58
N VAL A 632 9.14 -21.96 6.68
CA VAL A 632 10.18 -22.61 5.88
C VAL A 632 11.23 -23.24 6.77
N GLN A 633 11.64 -22.49 7.80
CA GLN A 633 12.61 -22.97 8.78
C GLN A 633 12.16 -24.23 9.50
N GLN A 634 10.87 -24.31 9.89
CA GLN A 634 10.31 -25.46 10.59
C GLN A 634 10.26 -26.72 9.73
N ILE A 635 10.01 -26.56 8.43
CA ILE A 635 9.95 -27.66 7.46
C ILE A 635 11.36 -28.22 7.26
N ILE A 636 12.30 -27.35 6.91
CA ILE A 636 13.64 -27.76 6.50
C ILE A 636 14.44 -28.39 7.65
N ARG A 637 14.31 -27.88 8.88
CA ARG A 637 15.05 -28.46 10.03
C ARG A 637 14.66 -29.91 10.34
N LYS A 638 13.45 -30.36 9.98
CA LYS A 638 12.99 -31.72 10.25
C LYS A 638 13.57 -32.76 9.29
N ASP A 639 13.93 -32.34 8.08
CA ASP A 639 14.30 -33.25 6.98
C ASP A 639 15.82 -33.32 6.73
N LEU A 640 16.63 -32.60 7.52
CA LEU A 640 18.10 -32.59 7.37
C LEU A 640 18.74 -33.87 7.93
N PRO A 641 19.63 -34.54 7.17
CA PRO A 641 20.45 -35.62 7.69
C PRO A 641 21.28 -35.18 8.90
N GLU A 642 21.43 -36.06 9.90
CA GLU A 642 22.09 -35.73 11.18
C GLU A 642 23.50 -35.16 11.01
N GLN A 643 24.28 -35.71 10.07
CA GLN A 643 25.64 -35.24 9.80
C GLN A 643 25.68 -33.84 9.17
N GLU A 644 24.74 -33.53 8.26
CA GLU A 644 24.64 -32.20 7.64
C GLU A 644 24.13 -31.17 8.65
N ARG A 645 23.14 -31.56 9.47
CA ARG A 645 22.63 -30.73 10.57
C ARG A 645 23.74 -30.31 11.53
N TRP A 646 24.58 -31.27 11.95
CA TRP A 646 25.68 -30.98 12.86
C TRP A 646 26.68 -29.98 12.26
N ALA A 647 27.09 -30.18 11.00
CA ALA A 647 28.03 -29.29 10.32
C ALA A 647 27.50 -27.85 10.18
N LEU A 648 26.22 -27.72 9.83
CA LEU A 648 25.54 -26.43 9.70
C LEU A 648 25.36 -25.72 11.05
N ALA A 649 24.94 -26.45 12.09
CA ALA A 649 24.82 -25.93 13.45
C ALA A 649 26.17 -25.46 13.99
N GLU A 650 27.22 -26.26 13.83
CA GLU A 650 28.58 -25.91 14.25
C GLU A 650 29.10 -24.68 13.47
N GLY A 651 28.82 -24.58 12.17
CA GLY A 651 29.10 -23.38 11.38
C GLY A 651 28.43 -22.12 11.92
N ALA A 652 27.13 -22.20 12.20
CA ALA A 652 26.37 -21.09 12.79
C ALA A 652 26.90 -20.72 14.19
N ALA A 653 27.20 -21.70 15.04
CA ALA A 653 27.75 -21.49 16.38
C ALA A 653 29.11 -20.77 16.33
N ARG A 654 30.01 -21.19 15.44
CA ARG A 654 31.31 -20.53 15.26
C ARG A 654 31.19 -19.13 14.67
N ALA A 655 30.22 -18.87 13.80
CA ALA A 655 29.94 -17.52 13.31
C ALA A 655 29.47 -16.60 14.44
N LEU A 656 28.61 -17.09 15.34
CA LEU A 656 28.21 -16.35 16.53
C LEU A 656 29.40 -16.07 17.45
N ALA A 657 30.31 -17.04 17.61
CA ALA A 657 31.50 -16.88 18.44
C ALA A 657 32.49 -15.89 17.83
N ALA A 658 32.64 -15.87 16.50
CA ALA A 658 33.46 -14.89 15.80
C ALA A 658 32.91 -13.46 15.92
N ALA A 659 31.59 -13.33 16.11
CA ALA A 659 30.91 -12.05 16.30
C ALA A 659 30.85 -11.60 17.77
N ASP A 660 31.40 -12.37 18.73
CA ASP A 660 31.45 -12.02 20.14
C ASP A 660 32.33 -10.77 20.38
N PRO A 661 31.81 -9.67 20.95
CA PRO A 661 32.61 -8.51 21.33
C PRO A 661 33.67 -8.77 22.41
N GLY A 662 33.53 -9.86 23.18
CA GLY A 662 34.46 -10.28 24.23
C GLY A 662 34.38 -9.53 25.57
N ASP A 663 33.62 -8.43 25.67
CA ASP A 663 33.42 -7.66 26.90
C ASP A 663 31.94 -7.40 27.20
N PRO A 664 31.25 -8.30 27.94
CA PRO A 664 29.85 -8.15 28.29
C PRO A 664 29.58 -7.09 29.36
N SER A 665 30.63 -6.57 30.02
CA SER A 665 30.46 -5.56 31.07
C SER A 665 30.37 -4.13 30.52
N ASP A 666 30.74 -3.93 29.25
CA ASP A 666 30.65 -2.63 28.57
C ASP A 666 29.25 -2.43 27.93
N PRO A 667 28.47 -1.43 28.38
CA PRO A 667 27.15 -1.13 27.82
C PRO A 667 27.15 -0.83 26.32
N ARG A 668 28.28 -0.42 25.75
CA ARG A 668 28.41 -0.17 24.31
C ARG A 668 28.27 -1.44 23.47
N HIS A 669 28.58 -2.61 24.04
CA HIS A 669 28.47 -3.91 23.38
C HIS A 669 27.12 -4.60 23.59
N TRP A 670 26.28 -4.09 24.47
CA TRP A 670 24.97 -4.69 24.78
C TRP A 670 24.06 -4.86 23.55
N PRO A 671 24.02 -3.94 22.57
CA PRO A 671 23.27 -4.16 21.34
C PRO A 671 23.75 -5.39 20.55
N ALA A 672 25.05 -5.68 20.56
CA ALA A 672 25.60 -6.85 19.89
C ALA A 672 25.24 -8.15 20.64
N TYR A 673 25.40 -8.20 21.96
CA TYR A 673 24.98 -9.35 22.77
C TYR A 673 23.47 -9.60 22.68
N ALA A 674 22.67 -8.53 22.66
CA ALA A 674 21.23 -8.58 22.42
C ALA A 674 20.85 -9.22 21.07
N ALA A 675 21.68 -9.08 20.04
CA ALA A 675 21.47 -9.73 18.76
C ALA A 675 21.90 -11.21 18.82
N LEU A 676 23.11 -11.50 19.32
CA LEU A 676 23.67 -12.86 19.39
C LEU A 676 22.82 -13.81 20.22
N THR A 677 22.35 -13.37 21.38
CA THR A 677 21.53 -14.18 22.30
C THR A 677 20.28 -14.77 21.64
N THR A 678 19.73 -14.11 20.63
CA THR A 678 18.52 -14.60 19.95
C THR A 678 18.77 -15.88 19.15
N HIS A 679 20.01 -16.10 18.68
CA HIS A 679 20.39 -17.20 17.79
C HIS A 679 21.03 -18.40 18.51
N LEU A 680 21.44 -18.27 19.77
CA LEU A 680 22.19 -19.30 20.51
C LEU A 680 21.48 -20.68 20.50
N GLU A 681 20.19 -20.70 20.83
CA GLU A 681 19.40 -21.93 20.86
C GLU A 681 19.27 -22.57 19.46
N TRP A 682 19.19 -21.75 18.41
CA TRP A 682 19.01 -22.20 17.04
C TRP A 682 20.28 -22.77 16.44
N ALA A 683 21.43 -22.22 16.84
CA ALA A 683 22.75 -22.71 16.45
C ALA A 683 23.22 -23.90 17.30
N GLU A 684 22.37 -24.42 18.21
CA GLU A 684 22.67 -25.60 19.03
C GLU A 684 24.00 -25.47 19.80
N VAL A 685 24.30 -24.25 20.28
CA VAL A 685 25.62 -23.90 20.86
C VAL A 685 26.02 -24.75 22.07
N MET A 686 25.05 -25.38 22.72
CA MET A 686 25.28 -26.28 23.86
C MET A 686 25.91 -27.61 23.45
N ASP A 687 25.74 -28.00 22.18
CA ASP A 687 26.27 -29.25 21.61
C ASP A 687 27.66 -29.05 20.96
N SER A 688 28.11 -27.80 20.83
CA SER A 688 29.43 -27.48 20.27
C SER A 688 30.55 -27.82 21.25
N THR A 689 31.71 -28.22 20.70
CA THR A 689 32.94 -28.50 21.47
C THR A 689 33.99 -27.39 21.34
N ASP A 690 33.72 -26.33 20.57
CA ASP A 690 34.65 -25.22 20.38
C ASP A 690 34.72 -24.33 21.64
N PRO A 691 35.91 -24.15 22.27
CA PRO A 691 36.07 -23.30 23.44
C PRO A 691 35.62 -21.85 23.22
N ARG A 692 35.68 -21.33 21.99
CA ARG A 692 35.22 -19.97 21.65
C ARG A 692 33.70 -19.86 21.75
N VAL A 693 32.98 -20.91 21.36
CA VAL A 693 31.51 -20.98 21.48
C VAL A 693 31.12 -21.04 22.96
N HIS A 694 31.84 -21.79 23.79
CA HIS A 694 31.61 -21.82 25.23
C HIS A 694 31.84 -20.44 25.87
N GLN A 695 32.90 -19.73 25.45
CA GLN A 695 33.18 -18.37 25.92
C GLN A 695 32.07 -17.38 25.51
N LEU A 696 31.55 -17.47 24.29
CA LEU A 696 30.39 -16.69 23.84
C LEU A 696 29.19 -16.92 24.75
N VAL A 697 28.87 -18.19 25.06
CA VAL A 697 27.73 -18.53 25.93
C VAL A 697 27.90 -17.91 27.32
N LEU A 698 29.10 -18.00 27.90
CA LEU A 698 29.41 -17.36 29.18
C LEU A 698 29.26 -15.83 29.12
N ASN A 699 29.73 -15.19 28.05
CA ASN A 699 29.61 -13.75 27.86
C ASN A 699 28.15 -13.33 27.71
N CYS A 700 27.35 -14.09 26.95
CA CYS A 700 25.91 -13.86 26.81
C CYS A 700 25.14 -14.05 28.13
N LEU A 701 25.48 -15.08 28.92
CA LEU A 701 24.90 -15.29 30.24
C LEU A 701 25.23 -14.13 31.19
N ARG A 702 26.48 -13.64 31.15
CA ARG A 702 26.90 -12.49 31.95
C ARG A 702 26.20 -11.21 31.52
N TYR A 703 26.04 -10.98 30.22
CA TYR A 703 25.24 -9.89 29.70
C TYR A 703 23.78 -9.95 30.18
N MET A 704 23.15 -11.14 30.20
CA MET A 704 21.77 -11.30 30.67
C MET A 704 21.61 -11.14 32.19
N TYR A 705 22.69 -11.29 32.94
CA TYR A 705 22.72 -11.09 34.39
C TYR A 705 22.90 -9.62 34.79
N LEU A 706 23.67 -8.86 34.00
CA LEU A 706 23.90 -7.42 34.16
C LEU A 706 22.66 -6.61 33.73
#